data_AF-A0A928IZ47-F1
#
_entry.id   AF-A0A928IZ47-F1
#
_cell.length_a   1.000
_cell.length_b   1.000
_cell.length_c   1.000
_cell.angle_alpha   90.00
_cell.angle_beta   90.00
_cell.angle_gamma   90.00
#
_symmetry.space_group_name_H-M   'P 1'
#
loop_
_entity.id
_entity.type
_entity.pdbx_description
1 polymer ?
#
loop_
_entity_poly.entity_id
_entity_poly.type
_entity_poly.pdbx_seq_one_letter_code
_entity_poly.pdbx_strand_id
1 'polypeptide(L)'
;MADIKISEYSGFCFGVKRAVDMINESLESSHRRIYCLGELIHNRIFNETLRKRGVVFMDNSQLGDIPKDAILFLRAHGTTKQTFDFLNENGIEYIDATCPYVSKIHKIVDSEPKETKVILIGDPNHPEVEGIMSWAKGEGVVFSDESHINATIPKDFRSEEDCILAVQTTFSGAEWIKCRDRIREIYPNVRVYETICSVTENRQRAIKTLAENSDLTVVVGGRNSSNTAKLFSIAGKACVNSIMIESAEELLAHAELIRGAHKIAIAAGASTPSGIIQEVYNKMSNIANEELSFAELLEQSFKTLNTGERVVGIVSAVNPTEVKVDLGTKHTGILPYDEITAESGVNLNELFKVGDEVEVICGKFSDADGTVQLSKKKIDQHKYWEMIKAAKESGEMLTGKVKEIIKNEKGYAGVIALYGPNKVFIPASQTGIPKGEELESLKGQEVSFKIIDINEQRKRAVASIKEPSKISRKEAAETFYNSVNVGDKFEGTVRAIMSYGVFVNLGPVDGMLHISEISWGRPKKPSEVFAEGDKVNVFIKELDKENKRISLGYKTEESDPWYIFQNTYKVGDVVDATVVSIMPFGAFAEIMPDLDGLIHISQISDKPVANPASVLKVGDKVTVKITAADVERRRLSLSIRALLENTDEVVEEAPAEAAEATDAE
;
A
#
# COMPACT_ATOMS: atom_id res chain seq x y z
N MET A 1 14.09 39.06 -4.76
CA MET A 1 14.03 37.70 -5.34
C MET A 1 12.70 37.51 -6.04
N ALA A 2 12.71 37.06 -7.29
CA ALA A 2 11.49 36.64 -7.98
C ALA A 2 10.97 35.31 -7.36
N ASP A 3 9.67 35.24 -7.06
CA ASP A 3 8.99 34.02 -6.59
C ASP A 3 8.69 33.13 -7.81
N ILE A 4 9.60 32.18 -8.08
CA ILE A 4 9.48 31.24 -9.20
C ILE A 4 8.80 29.96 -8.70
N LYS A 5 7.60 29.67 -9.20
CA LYS A 5 6.82 28.47 -8.85
C LYS A 5 6.67 27.54 -10.03
N ILE A 6 6.99 26.28 -9.82
CA ILE A 6 6.76 25.20 -10.79
C ILE A 6 5.39 24.58 -10.50
N SER A 7 4.57 24.39 -11.53
CA SER A 7 3.28 23.71 -11.41
C SER A 7 3.47 22.26 -10.94
N GLU A 8 2.68 21.84 -9.95
CA GLU A 8 2.79 20.54 -9.26
C GLU A 8 2.76 19.33 -10.21
N TYR A 9 2.07 19.45 -11.34
CA TYR A 9 1.91 18.36 -12.32
C TYR A 9 2.82 18.50 -13.55
N SER A 10 3.94 19.20 -13.44
CA SER A 10 4.90 19.41 -14.54
C SER A 10 5.75 18.17 -14.84
N GLY A 11 6.08 17.94 -16.13
CA GLY A 11 6.97 16.87 -16.57
C GLY A 11 6.27 15.73 -17.31
N PHE A 12 6.90 14.56 -17.41
CA PHE A 12 6.30 13.41 -18.09
C PHE A 12 5.03 12.91 -17.40
N CYS A 13 3.99 12.63 -18.19
CA CYS A 13 2.83 11.92 -17.67
C CYS A 13 3.16 10.43 -17.44
N PHE A 14 2.35 9.73 -16.66
CA PHE A 14 2.56 8.29 -16.37
C PHE A 14 2.73 7.44 -17.64
N GLY A 15 1.91 7.67 -18.66
CA GLY A 15 1.99 6.92 -19.93
C GLY A 15 3.29 7.19 -20.69
N VAL A 16 3.72 8.45 -20.75
CA VAL A 16 5.00 8.83 -21.38
C VAL A 16 6.18 8.28 -20.58
N LYS A 17 6.16 8.40 -19.25
CA LYS A 17 7.23 7.89 -18.38
C LYS A 17 7.41 6.38 -18.60
N ARG A 18 6.31 5.62 -18.61
CA ARG A 18 6.34 4.18 -18.92
C ARG A 18 6.98 3.88 -20.28
N ALA A 19 6.61 4.62 -21.33
CA ALA A 19 7.20 4.42 -22.66
C ALA A 19 8.70 4.74 -22.69
N VAL A 20 9.12 5.79 -21.97
CA VAL A 20 10.53 6.17 -21.83
C VAL A 20 11.33 5.15 -21.02
N ASP A 21 10.77 4.62 -19.93
CA ASP A 21 11.43 3.62 -19.10
C ASP A 21 11.61 2.31 -19.90
N MET A 22 10.57 1.87 -20.62
CA MET A 22 10.62 0.66 -21.46
C MET A 22 11.68 0.73 -22.57
N ILE A 23 11.83 1.88 -23.24
CA ILE A 23 12.84 2.03 -24.30
C ILE A 23 14.26 2.11 -23.71
N ASN A 24 14.44 2.77 -22.56
CA ASN A 24 15.74 2.83 -21.89
C ASN A 24 16.17 1.45 -21.38
N GLU A 25 15.27 0.71 -20.73
CA GLU A 25 15.54 -0.67 -20.29
C GLU A 25 15.94 -1.57 -21.46
N SER A 26 15.27 -1.42 -22.61
CA SER A 26 15.60 -2.21 -23.81
C SER A 26 16.92 -1.81 -24.44
N LEU A 27 17.30 -0.52 -24.40
CA LEU A 27 18.61 -0.05 -24.82
C LEU A 27 19.74 -0.57 -23.92
N GLU A 28 19.48 -0.77 -22.64
CA GLU A 28 20.47 -1.26 -21.66
C GLU A 28 20.57 -2.79 -21.65
N SER A 29 19.45 -3.49 -21.81
CA SER A 29 19.39 -4.96 -21.68
C SER A 29 19.64 -5.71 -22.98
N SER A 30 19.35 -5.10 -24.14
CA SER A 30 19.43 -5.77 -25.44
C SER A 30 20.56 -5.20 -26.30
N HIS A 31 21.37 -6.09 -26.88
CA HIS A 31 22.35 -5.73 -27.92
C HIS A 31 21.71 -5.65 -29.32
N ARG A 32 20.37 -5.65 -29.38
CA ARG A 32 19.59 -5.69 -30.63
C ARG A 32 19.30 -4.28 -31.12
N ARG A 33 19.05 -4.13 -32.43
CA ARG A 33 18.68 -2.84 -33.01
C ARG A 33 17.23 -2.51 -32.65
N ILE A 34 17.02 -1.31 -32.13
CA ILE A 34 15.70 -0.82 -31.72
C ILE A 34 15.14 0.10 -32.80
N TYR A 35 13.95 -0.24 -33.28
CA TYR A 35 13.20 0.58 -34.22
C TYR A 35 11.97 1.14 -33.50
N CYS A 36 11.60 2.39 -33.77
CA CYS A 36 10.42 3.03 -33.19
C CYS A 36 9.49 3.48 -34.30
N LEU A 37 8.22 3.10 -34.20
CA LEU A 37 7.18 3.46 -35.15
C LEU A 37 6.68 4.88 -34.89
N GLY A 38 7.15 5.82 -35.70
CA GLY A 38 6.98 7.25 -35.50
C GLY A 38 7.68 7.76 -34.24
N GLU A 39 7.55 9.05 -33.97
CA GLU A 39 8.08 9.66 -32.76
C GLU A 39 7.51 8.99 -31.49
N LEU A 40 8.38 8.61 -30.55
CA LEU A 40 7.96 7.97 -29.30
C LEU A 40 7.07 8.91 -28.48
N ILE A 41 7.47 10.18 -28.44
CA ILE A 41 6.74 11.31 -27.87
C ILE A 41 6.92 12.55 -28.73
N HIS A 42 5.97 13.49 -28.67
CA HIS A 42 6.04 14.78 -29.37
C HIS A 42 7.03 15.76 -28.69
N ASN A 43 8.29 15.37 -28.61
CA ASN A 43 9.41 16.17 -28.13
C ASN A 43 10.66 15.89 -28.95
N ARG A 44 11.03 16.85 -29.79
CA ARG A 44 12.16 16.74 -30.71
C ARG A 44 13.49 16.50 -29.99
N ILE A 45 13.78 17.24 -28.93
CA ILE A 45 15.04 17.15 -28.18
C ILE A 45 15.23 15.74 -27.62
N PHE A 46 14.16 15.17 -27.08
CA PHE A 46 14.16 13.81 -26.55
C PHE A 46 14.36 12.77 -27.66
N ASN A 47 13.64 12.89 -28.78
CA ASN A 47 13.76 11.98 -29.91
C ASN A 47 15.16 12.03 -30.55
N GLU A 48 15.79 13.21 -30.65
CA GLU A 48 17.17 13.35 -31.13
C GLU A 48 18.19 12.67 -30.19
N THR A 49 17.94 12.71 -28.87
CA THR A 49 18.76 12.00 -27.88
C THR A 49 18.67 10.47 -28.09
N LEU A 50 17.47 9.95 -28.37
CA LEU A 50 17.28 8.54 -28.69
C LEU A 50 17.96 8.14 -30.01
N ARG A 51 17.90 9.00 -31.05
CA ARG A 51 18.64 8.77 -32.31
C ARG A 51 20.14 8.62 -32.08
N LYS A 52 20.73 9.48 -31.25
CA LYS A 52 22.16 9.40 -30.88
C LYS A 52 22.51 8.13 -30.11
N ARG A 53 21.56 7.57 -29.38
CA ARG A 53 21.71 6.29 -28.66
C ARG A 53 21.46 5.05 -29.55
N GLY A 54 21.19 5.23 -30.83
CA GLY A 54 21.06 4.12 -31.80
C GLY A 54 19.62 3.70 -32.12
N VAL A 55 18.60 4.43 -31.67
CA VAL A 55 17.19 4.16 -32.03
C VAL A 55 16.90 4.69 -33.44
N VAL A 56 16.31 3.85 -34.29
CA VAL A 56 15.90 4.21 -35.65
C VAL A 56 14.39 4.49 -35.68
N PHE A 57 14.00 5.70 -36.07
CA PHE A 57 12.60 6.07 -36.24
C PHE A 57 12.14 5.75 -37.66
N MET A 58 10.95 5.17 -37.79
CA MET A 58 10.39 4.75 -39.08
C MET A 58 8.88 5.03 -39.17
N ASP A 59 8.37 5.19 -40.38
CA ASP A 59 6.95 5.39 -40.63
C ASP A 59 6.23 4.07 -40.94
N ASN A 60 4.89 4.08 -40.91
CA ASN A 60 4.06 2.91 -41.22
C ASN A 60 4.34 2.29 -42.60
N SER A 61 4.83 3.06 -43.57
CA SER A 61 5.19 2.56 -44.91
C SER A 61 6.43 1.66 -44.90
N GLN A 62 7.25 1.71 -43.85
CA GLN A 62 8.54 1.02 -43.76
C GLN A 62 8.48 -0.22 -42.85
N LEU A 63 7.29 -0.63 -42.40
CA LEU A 63 7.08 -1.79 -41.53
C LEU A 63 7.61 -3.10 -42.13
N GLY A 64 7.68 -3.21 -43.46
CA GLY A 64 8.23 -4.37 -44.16
C GLY A 64 9.77 -4.47 -44.18
N ASP A 65 10.47 -3.37 -43.85
CA ASP A 65 11.94 -3.29 -43.91
C ASP A 65 12.61 -3.65 -42.57
N ILE A 66 11.83 -4.12 -41.59
CA ILE A 66 12.31 -4.41 -40.23
C ILE A 66 13.15 -5.71 -40.24
N PRO A 67 14.41 -5.67 -39.80
CA PRO A 67 15.23 -6.87 -39.66
C PRO A 67 14.63 -7.86 -38.65
N LYS A 68 14.77 -9.17 -38.90
CA LYS A 68 14.26 -10.22 -37.99
C LYS A 68 14.92 -10.22 -36.60
N ASP A 69 16.10 -9.62 -36.48
CA ASP A 69 16.86 -9.46 -35.23
C ASP A 69 16.60 -8.11 -34.55
N ALA A 70 15.68 -7.29 -35.05
CA ALA A 70 15.29 -6.02 -34.45
C ALA A 70 14.10 -6.16 -33.50
N ILE A 71 13.94 -5.18 -32.61
CA ILE A 71 12.74 -5.02 -31.76
C ILE A 71 12.03 -3.74 -32.18
N LEU A 72 10.73 -3.84 -32.48
CA LEU A 72 9.91 -2.68 -32.82
C LEU A 72 9.22 -2.10 -31.58
N PHE A 73 9.34 -0.80 -31.36
CA PHE A 73 8.61 -0.06 -30.34
C PHE A 73 7.40 0.63 -30.94
N LEU A 74 6.23 0.42 -30.31
CA LEU A 74 5.02 1.17 -30.61
C LEU A 74 4.97 2.42 -29.72
N ARG A 75 4.59 3.56 -30.31
CA ARG A 75 4.52 4.86 -29.64
C ARG A 75 3.45 4.92 -28.53
N ALA A 76 3.64 5.84 -27.57
CA ALA A 76 2.75 5.99 -26.40
C ALA A 76 1.30 6.39 -26.75
N HIS A 77 1.10 7.03 -27.91
CA HIS A 77 -0.20 7.48 -28.42
C HIS A 77 -0.99 6.37 -29.15
N GLY A 78 -0.46 5.14 -29.18
CA GLY A 78 -1.07 4.03 -29.88
C GLY A 78 -0.83 4.06 -31.40
N THR A 79 -1.10 2.92 -32.04
CA THR A 79 -1.08 2.78 -33.50
C THR A 79 -2.41 2.21 -33.99
N THR A 80 -2.57 2.14 -35.31
CA THR A 80 -3.79 1.65 -35.94
C THR A 80 -3.91 0.13 -35.80
N LYS A 81 -5.15 -0.38 -35.84
CA LYS A 81 -5.42 -1.83 -35.79
C LYS A 81 -4.76 -2.57 -36.95
N GLN A 82 -4.75 -1.98 -38.14
CA GLN A 82 -4.06 -2.54 -39.32
C GLN A 82 -2.57 -2.79 -39.07
N THR A 83 -1.91 -1.88 -38.35
CA THR A 83 -0.50 -2.08 -37.97
C THR A 83 -0.35 -3.23 -37.00
N PHE A 84 -1.22 -3.37 -36.00
CA PHE A 84 -1.18 -4.51 -35.08
C PHE A 84 -1.41 -5.84 -35.81
N ASP A 85 -2.39 -5.89 -36.69
CA ASP A 85 -2.70 -7.09 -37.49
C ASP A 85 -1.50 -7.46 -38.37
N PHE A 86 -0.90 -6.49 -39.05
CA PHE A 86 0.31 -6.71 -39.87
C PHE A 86 1.49 -7.26 -39.04
N LEU A 87 1.74 -6.71 -37.85
CA LEU A 87 2.83 -7.17 -36.98
C LEU A 87 2.62 -8.61 -36.52
N ASN A 88 1.39 -8.96 -36.15
CA ASN A 88 1.03 -10.31 -35.72
C ASN A 88 1.10 -11.31 -36.88
N GLU A 89 0.59 -10.95 -38.07
CA GLU A 89 0.62 -11.81 -39.26
C GLU A 89 2.04 -12.10 -39.76
N ASN A 90 2.95 -11.12 -39.66
CA ASN A 90 4.34 -11.27 -40.08
C ASN A 90 5.27 -11.78 -38.97
N GLY A 91 4.73 -12.03 -37.76
CA GLY A 91 5.51 -12.51 -36.61
C GLY A 91 6.64 -11.56 -36.19
N ILE A 92 6.44 -10.26 -36.37
CA ILE A 92 7.42 -9.23 -36.02
C ILE A 92 7.37 -9.02 -34.50
N GLU A 93 8.52 -9.10 -33.83
CA GLU A 93 8.60 -8.86 -32.39
C GLU A 93 8.47 -7.37 -32.09
N TYR A 94 7.50 -7.01 -31.24
CA TYR A 94 7.24 -5.62 -30.84
C TYR A 94 7.00 -5.47 -29.35
N ILE A 95 7.28 -4.26 -28.86
CA ILE A 95 7.01 -3.80 -27.51
C ILE A 95 5.93 -2.71 -27.59
N ASP A 96 4.77 -2.97 -26.98
CA ASP A 96 3.66 -2.03 -26.93
C ASP A 96 3.81 -1.03 -25.77
N ALA A 97 4.24 0.19 -26.08
CA ALA A 97 4.32 1.29 -25.13
C ALA A 97 3.04 2.14 -25.05
N THR A 98 1.92 1.69 -25.63
CA THR A 98 0.66 2.43 -25.62
C THR A 98 0.21 2.75 -24.20
N CYS A 99 -0.23 3.99 -23.99
CA CYS A 99 -0.75 4.45 -22.71
C CYS A 99 -2.01 3.65 -22.31
N PRO A 100 -2.14 3.17 -21.05
CA PRO A 100 -3.31 2.40 -20.62
C PRO A 100 -4.66 3.11 -20.81
N TYR A 101 -4.67 4.45 -20.74
CA TYR A 101 -5.87 5.24 -21.02
C TYR A 101 -6.28 5.13 -22.49
N VAL A 102 -5.32 5.17 -23.43
CA VAL A 102 -5.58 5.01 -24.86
C VAL A 102 -6.00 3.57 -25.15
N SER A 103 -5.30 2.58 -24.58
CA SER A 103 -5.68 1.16 -24.71
C SER A 103 -7.10 0.87 -24.20
N LYS A 104 -7.56 1.60 -23.17
CA LYS A 104 -8.94 1.49 -22.68
C LYS A 104 -9.95 1.97 -23.72
N ILE A 105 -9.65 3.07 -24.43
CA ILE A 105 -10.52 3.58 -25.50
C ILE A 105 -10.56 2.58 -26.66
N HIS A 106 -9.40 2.03 -27.06
CA HIS A 106 -9.36 1.00 -28.12
C HIS A 106 -10.24 -0.20 -27.77
N LYS A 107 -10.20 -0.67 -26.51
CA LYS A 107 -11.05 -1.78 -26.04
C LYS A 107 -12.54 -1.43 -26.03
N ILE A 108 -12.90 -0.20 -25.63
CA ILE A 108 -14.29 0.26 -25.66
C ILE A 108 -14.78 0.24 -27.10
N VAL A 109 -14.04 0.87 -28.01
CA VAL A 109 -14.42 0.97 -29.43
C VAL A 109 -14.43 -0.40 -30.12
N ASP A 110 -13.50 -1.30 -29.82
CA ASP A 110 -13.46 -2.65 -30.40
C ASP A 110 -14.56 -3.57 -29.85
N SER A 111 -15.04 -3.32 -28.62
CA SER A 111 -16.13 -4.11 -28.02
C SER A 111 -17.51 -3.81 -28.61
N GLU A 112 -17.67 -2.68 -29.30
CA GLU A 112 -18.93 -2.30 -29.90
C GLU A 112 -19.21 -3.07 -31.21
N PRO A 113 -20.49 -3.40 -31.49
CA PRO A 113 -20.88 -4.11 -32.70
C PRO A 113 -20.79 -3.23 -33.96
N LYS A 114 -20.87 -3.83 -35.14
CA LYS A 114 -20.74 -3.12 -36.43
C LYS A 114 -21.84 -2.09 -36.67
N GLU A 115 -23.03 -2.31 -36.10
CA GLU A 115 -24.17 -1.41 -36.23
C GLU A 115 -24.03 -0.16 -35.34
N THR A 116 -23.09 -0.14 -34.38
CA THR A 116 -22.88 1.01 -33.51
C THR A 116 -22.00 2.05 -34.19
N LYS A 117 -22.50 3.30 -34.23
CA LYS A 117 -21.77 4.44 -34.77
C LYS A 117 -20.83 5.03 -33.72
N VAL A 118 -19.58 5.27 -34.10
CA VAL A 118 -18.55 5.80 -33.21
C VAL A 118 -18.35 7.29 -33.47
N ILE A 119 -18.70 8.12 -32.49
CA ILE A 119 -18.46 9.56 -32.53
C ILE A 119 -17.26 9.87 -31.65
N LEU A 120 -16.22 10.48 -32.22
CA LEU A 120 -15.01 10.86 -31.51
C LEU A 120 -14.81 12.37 -31.56
N ILE A 121 -14.68 13.01 -30.41
CA ILE A 121 -14.32 14.43 -30.32
C ILE A 121 -12.80 14.55 -30.20
N GLY A 122 -12.16 15.22 -31.15
CA GLY A 122 -10.71 15.38 -31.19
C GLY A 122 -10.23 15.94 -32.53
N ASP A 123 -8.92 16.15 -32.61
CA ASP A 123 -8.29 16.58 -33.87
C ASP A 123 -8.19 15.40 -34.85
N PRO A 124 -8.83 15.46 -36.04
CA PRO A 124 -8.82 14.38 -37.02
C PRO A 124 -7.43 13.97 -37.50
N ASN A 125 -6.47 14.90 -37.50
CA ASN A 125 -5.10 14.64 -37.94
C ASN A 125 -4.19 14.16 -36.80
N HIS A 126 -4.74 13.98 -35.59
CA HIS A 126 -3.94 13.56 -34.44
C HIS A 126 -3.78 12.03 -34.44
N PRO A 127 -2.54 11.50 -34.29
CA PRO A 127 -2.29 10.06 -34.42
C PRO A 127 -3.07 9.17 -33.43
N GLU A 128 -3.37 9.70 -32.24
CA GLU A 128 -4.24 9.04 -31.25
C GLU A 128 -5.69 8.86 -31.75
N VAL A 129 -6.22 9.84 -32.47
CA VAL A 129 -7.59 9.82 -33.01
C VAL A 129 -7.66 8.83 -34.18
N GLU A 130 -6.70 8.89 -35.10
CA GLU A 130 -6.55 7.89 -36.17
C GLU A 130 -6.42 6.47 -35.61
N GLY A 131 -5.63 6.31 -34.55
CA GLY A 131 -5.50 5.10 -33.77
C GLY A 131 -6.87 4.60 -33.32
N ILE A 132 -7.59 5.36 -32.50
CA ILE A 132 -8.89 5.00 -31.96
C ILE A 132 -9.90 4.63 -33.07
N MET A 133 -10.00 5.45 -34.12
CA MET A 133 -10.96 5.23 -35.20
C MET A 133 -10.70 3.95 -35.98
N SER A 134 -9.44 3.52 -36.09
CA SER A 134 -9.10 2.27 -36.78
C SER A 134 -9.59 1.00 -36.04
N TRP A 135 -9.90 1.10 -34.74
CA TRP A 135 -10.47 0.00 -33.96
C TRP A 135 -11.99 -0.08 -34.09
N ALA A 136 -12.64 0.95 -34.64
CA ALA A 136 -14.08 0.96 -34.84
C ALA A 136 -14.48 -0.05 -35.93
N LYS A 137 -15.44 -0.93 -35.60
CA LYS A 137 -15.98 -1.90 -36.55
C LYS A 137 -17.08 -1.27 -37.43
N GLY A 138 -17.81 -0.29 -36.90
CA GLY A 138 -18.89 0.44 -37.56
C GLY A 138 -18.46 1.77 -38.19
N GLU A 139 -19.43 2.58 -38.62
CA GLU A 139 -19.18 3.91 -39.16
C GLU A 139 -18.65 4.84 -38.06
N GLY A 140 -17.61 5.60 -38.38
CA GLY A 140 -16.93 6.46 -37.43
C GLY A 140 -16.86 7.91 -37.92
N VAL A 141 -17.19 8.88 -37.06
CA VAL A 141 -17.12 10.30 -37.38
C VAL A 141 -16.31 11.04 -36.31
N VAL A 142 -15.40 11.90 -36.77
CA VAL A 142 -14.55 12.72 -35.90
C VAL A 142 -14.98 14.18 -36.00
N PHE A 143 -15.13 14.84 -34.85
CA PHE A 143 -15.40 16.28 -34.77
C PHE A 143 -14.35 16.99 -33.94
N SER A 144 -13.82 18.10 -34.46
CA SER A 144 -12.82 18.93 -33.78
C SER A 144 -13.43 19.89 -32.76
N ASP A 145 -14.63 20.40 -33.04
CA ASP A 145 -15.27 21.48 -32.29
C ASP A 145 -16.78 21.57 -32.57
N GLU A 146 -17.48 22.40 -31.80
CA GLU A 146 -18.93 22.62 -31.91
C GLU A 146 -19.39 23.16 -33.27
N SER A 147 -18.57 24.00 -33.92
CA SER A 147 -18.91 24.55 -35.24
C SER A 147 -18.82 23.46 -36.31
N HIS A 148 -17.81 22.59 -36.18
CA HIS A 148 -17.64 21.44 -37.04
C HIS A 148 -18.77 20.40 -36.87
N ILE A 149 -19.27 20.20 -35.64
CA ILE A 149 -20.46 19.38 -35.36
C ILE A 149 -21.66 19.91 -36.18
N ASN A 150 -21.93 21.22 -36.13
CA ASN A 150 -23.07 21.80 -36.86
C ASN A 150 -22.91 21.76 -38.39
N ALA A 151 -21.68 21.77 -38.92
CA ALA A 151 -21.41 21.75 -40.36
C ALA A 151 -21.44 20.35 -40.97
N THR A 152 -21.03 19.33 -40.22
CA THR A 152 -20.75 17.98 -40.75
C THR A 152 -21.85 16.97 -40.39
N ILE A 153 -22.77 17.28 -39.48
CA ILE A 153 -23.92 16.40 -39.22
C ILE A 153 -24.83 16.38 -40.46
N PRO A 154 -25.03 15.21 -41.10
CA PRO A 154 -25.98 15.09 -42.20
C PRO A 154 -27.40 15.28 -41.69
N LYS A 155 -28.23 16.03 -42.43
CA LYS A 155 -29.66 16.27 -42.12
C LYS A 155 -30.53 15.00 -42.15
N ASP A 156 -29.98 13.86 -42.60
CA ASP A 156 -30.71 12.60 -42.82
C ASP A 156 -30.39 11.48 -41.79
N PHE A 157 -29.64 11.76 -40.71
CA PHE A 157 -29.29 10.72 -39.73
C PHE A 157 -30.37 10.56 -38.62
N ARG A 158 -30.89 9.34 -38.49
CA ARG A 158 -32.07 8.99 -37.68
C ARG A 158 -31.74 8.82 -36.19
N SER A 159 -32.65 9.25 -35.33
CA SER A 159 -32.57 9.23 -33.86
C SER A 159 -32.56 7.84 -33.19
N GLU A 160 -32.56 6.77 -33.96
CA GLU A 160 -32.74 5.38 -33.49
C GLU A 160 -31.45 4.55 -33.53
N GLU A 161 -30.33 5.09 -34.04
CA GLU A 161 -29.06 4.36 -34.12
C GLU A 161 -28.31 4.36 -32.79
N ASP A 162 -27.75 3.20 -32.42
CA ASP A 162 -26.88 3.08 -31.27
C ASP A 162 -25.56 3.83 -31.53
N CYS A 163 -25.34 4.90 -30.79
CA CYS A 163 -24.16 5.76 -30.92
C CYS A 163 -23.33 5.73 -29.63
N ILE A 164 -22.01 5.64 -29.77
CA ILE A 164 -21.06 5.92 -28.68
C ILE A 164 -20.38 7.26 -28.92
N LEU A 165 -20.18 8.03 -27.85
CA LEU A 165 -19.43 9.27 -27.87
C LEU A 165 -18.18 9.11 -27.01
N ALA A 166 -17.02 9.21 -27.63
CA ALA A 166 -15.72 9.23 -26.97
C ALA A 166 -14.99 10.56 -27.26
N VAL A 167 -13.93 10.83 -26.51
CA VAL A 167 -13.14 12.06 -26.63
C VAL A 167 -11.64 11.76 -26.55
N GLN A 168 -10.86 12.48 -27.33
CA GLN A 168 -9.40 12.40 -27.28
C GLN A 168 -8.90 12.67 -25.85
N THR A 169 -7.91 11.90 -25.38
CA THR A 169 -7.44 11.96 -23.98
C THR A 169 -6.85 13.32 -23.59
N THR A 170 -6.44 14.11 -24.57
CA THR A 170 -5.84 15.44 -24.43
C THR A 170 -6.83 16.59 -24.65
N PHE A 171 -8.11 16.32 -24.89
CA PHE A 171 -9.10 17.36 -25.23
C PHE A 171 -9.41 18.29 -24.04
N SER A 172 -9.94 19.48 -24.33
CA SER A 172 -10.33 20.46 -23.31
C SER A 172 -11.65 20.08 -22.66
N GLY A 173 -11.68 20.01 -21.32
CA GLY A 173 -12.91 19.71 -20.58
C GLY A 173 -14.03 20.74 -20.83
N ALA A 174 -13.67 22.02 -21.02
CA ALA A 174 -14.65 23.08 -21.26
C ALA A 174 -15.30 22.98 -22.66
N GLU A 175 -14.53 22.61 -23.68
CA GLU A 175 -15.05 22.40 -25.04
C GLU A 175 -15.81 21.08 -25.12
N TRP A 176 -15.34 20.05 -24.40
CA TRP A 176 -16.04 18.78 -24.28
C TRP A 176 -17.47 18.94 -23.75
N ILE A 177 -17.69 19.74 -22.71
CA ILE A 177 -19.03 19.98 -22.16
C ILE A 177 -19.97 20.54 -23.24
N LYS A 178 -19.51 21.55 -24.00
CA LYS A 178 -20.30 22.15 -25.09
C LYS A 178 -20.62 21.13 -26.18
N CYS A 179 -19.61 20.41 -26.65
CA CYS A 179 -19.78 19.41 -27.70
C CYS A 179 -20.66 18.24 -27.25
N ARG A 180 -20.51 17.78 -26.00
CA ARG A 180 -21.33 16.71 -25.41
C ARG A 180 -22.79 17.14 -25.30
N ASP A 181 -23.05 18.34 -24.80
CA ASP A 181 -24.41 18.83 -24.62
C ASP A 181 -25.09 19.00 -25.98
N ARG A 182 -24.35 19.53 -26.96
CA ARG A 182 -24.83 19.61 -28.35
C ARG A 182 -25.10 18.25 -28.98
N ILE A 183 -24.24 17.26 -28.75
CA ILE A 183 -24.45 15.90 -29.28
C ILE A 183 -25.62 15.22 -28.58
N ARG A 184 -25.86 15.47 -27.28
CA ARG A 184 -27.03 14.94 -26.57
C ARG A 184 -28.35 15.55 -27.05
N GLU A 185 -28.35 16.82 -27.47
CA GLU A 185 -29.52 17.43 -28.12
C GLU A 185 -29.89 16.73 -29.43
N ILE A 186 -28.87 16.25 -30.16
CA ILE A 186 -29.05 15.62 -31.48
C ILE A 186 -29.28 14.10 -31.33
N TYR A 187 -28.61 13.46 -30.37
CA TYR A 187 -28.65 12.03 -30.05
C TYR A 187 -29.01 11.83 -28.57
N PRO A 188 -30.29 11.77 -28.20
CA PRO A 188 -30.71 11.64 -26.80
C PRO A 188 -30.22 10.37 -26.11
N ASN A 189 -30.06 9.28 -26.88
CA ASN A 189 -29.68 7.94 -26.40
C ASN A 189 -28.17 7.65 -26.54
N VAL A 190 -27.34 8.65 -26.79
CA VAL A 190 -25.89 8.45 -26.98
C VAL A 190 -25.21 7.95 -25.70
N ARG A 191 -24.44 6.87 -25.82
CA ARG A 191 -23.60 6.36 -24.72
C ARG A 191 -22.32 7.18 -24.64
N VAL A 192 -22.24 8.05 -23.62
CA VAL A 192 -21.11 8.97 -23.43
C VAL A 192 -20.02 8.32 -22.59
N TYR A 193 -18.83 8.20 -23.17
CA TYR A 193 -17.61 7.81 -22.49
C TYR A 193 -16.68 9.01 -22.35
N GLU A 194 -16.59 9.55 -21.13
CA GLU A 194 -15.65 10.62 -20.82
C GLU A 194 -14.24 10.03 -20.68
N THR A 195 -13.48 10.10 -21.78
CA THR A 195 -12.17 9.46 -21.93
C THR A 195 -10.99 10.44 -21.78
N ILE A 196 -11.25 11.66 -21.28
CA ILE A 196 -10.21 12.64 -20.98
C ILE A 196 -9.31 12.09 -19.86
N CYS A 197 -8.00 12.21 -20.02
CA CYS A 197 -7.05 11.74 -19.02
C CYS A 197 -7.06 12.65 -17.78
N SER A 198 -7.19 12.07 -16.60
CA SER A 198 -7.19 12.79 -15.31
C SER A 198 -5.91 13.60 -15.08
N VAL A 199 -4.77 13.13 -15.60
CA VAL A 199 -3.48 13.84 -15.55
C VAL A 199 -3.54 15.15 -16.36
N THR A 200 -4.22 15.13 -17.50
CA THR A 200 -4.41 16.32 -18.34
C THR A 200 -5.30 17.34 -17.63
N GLU A 201 -6.42 16.89 -17.05
CA GLU A 201 -7.35 17.76 -16.34
C GLU A 201 -6.70 18.47 -15.14
N ASN A 202 -5.96 17.72 -14.32
CA ASN A 202 -5.25 18.26 -13.17
C ASN A 202 -4.19 19.31 -13.57
N ARG A 203 -3.47 19.09 -14.67
CA ARG A 203 -2.49 20.07 -15.22
C ARG A 203 -3.16 21.36 -15.67
N GLN A 204 -4.28 21.25 -16.40
CA GLN A 204 -5.04 22.40 -16.87
C GLN A 204 -5.61 23.23 -15.70
N ARG A 205 -6.08 22.56 -14.64
CA ARG A 205 -6.55 23.23 -13.42
C ARG A 205 -5.42 23.91 -12.63
N ALA A 206 -4.29 23.21 -12.49
CA ALA A 206 -3.12 23.74 -11.80
C ALA A 206 -2.53 24.96 -12.51
N ILE A 207 -2.35 24.90 -13.84
CA ILE A 207 -1.81 26.04 -14.59
C ILE A 207 -2.75 27.24 -14.55
N LYS A 208 -4.08 27.02 -14.59
CA LYS A 208 -5.05 28.11 -14.48
C LYS A 208 -4.91 28.85 -13.15
N THR A 209 -4.88 28.09 -12.05
CA THR A 209 -4.75 28.65 -10.68
C THR A 209 -3.40 29.35 -10.49
N LEU A 210 -2.34 28.80 -11.09
CA LEU A 210 -0.99 29.35 -11.00
C LEU A 210 -0.87 30.65 -11.83
N ALA A 211 -1.39 30.65 -13.06
CA ALA A 211 -1.37 31.79 -13.96
C ALA A 211 -2.20 32.97 -13.43
N GLU A 212 -3.32 32.73 -12.74
CA GLU A 212 -4.12 33.78 -12.08
C GLU A 212 -3.34 34.51 -10.97
N ASN A 213 -2.31 33.88 -10.39
CA ASN A 213 -1.52 34.41 -9.29
C ASN A 213 -0.10 34.84 -9.71
N SER A 214 0.20 34.88 -11.01
CA SER A 214 1.54 35.13 -11.55
C SER A 214 1.57 36.25 -12.60
N ASP A 215 2.66 37.01 -12.60
CA ASP A 215 2.90 38.13 -13.52
C ASP A 215 3.43 37.66 -14.88
N LEU A 216 4.06 36.48 -14.90
CA LEU A 216 4.63 35.82 -16.07
C LEU A 216 4.38 34.32 -15.98
N THR A 217 3.88 33.72 -17.05
CA THR A 217 3.72 32.26 -17.14
C THR A 217 4.56 31.70 -18.29
N VAL A 218 5.46 30.79 -17.99
CA VAL A 218 6.32 30.09 -18.96
C VAL A 218 5.84 28.65 -19.12
N VAL A 219 5.42 28.30 -20.33
CA VAL A 219 4.98 26.95 -20.71
C VAL A 219 6.09 26.27 -21.51
N VAL A 220 6.65 25.21 -20.94
CA VAL A 220 7.77 24.45 -21.51
C VAL A 220 7.26 23.18 -22.21
N GLY A 221 7.51 23.07 -23.52
CA GLY A 221 7.26 21.85 -24.27
C GLY A 221 7.18 22.07 -25.77
N GLY A 222 7.14 20.96 -26.53
CA GLY A 222 7.13 21.00 -27.99
C GLY A 222 5.89 21.71 -28.58
N ARG A 223 6.10 22.51 -29.62
CA ARG A 223 5.06 23.24 -30.37
C ARG A 223 4.07 22.32 -31.09
N ASN A 224 4.51 21.11 -31.43
CA ASN A 224 3.66 20.09 -32.05
C ASN A 224 2.83 19.30 -31.01
N SER A 225 2.98 19.57 -29.72
CA SER A 225 2.21 18.88 -28.68
C SER A 225 0.87 19.57 -28.45
N SER A 226 -0.23 18.87 -28.77
CA SER A 226 -1.60 19.34 -28.50
C SER A 226 -1.79 19.71 -27.02
N ASN A 227 -1.17 18.95 -26.10
CA ASN A 227 -1.21 19.24 -24.66
C ASN A 227 -0.52 20.56 -24.31
N THR A 228 0.68 20.81 -24.85
CA THR A 228 1.42 22.04 -24.56
C THR A 228 0.73 23.26 -25.14
N ALA A 229 0.23 23.16 -26.38
CA ALA A 229 -0.54 24.23 -27.01
C ALA A 229 -1.81 24.59 -26.21
N LYS A 230 -2.51 23.59 -25.67
CA LYS A 230 -3.69 23.79 -24.80
C LYS A 230 -3.31 24.45 -23.48
N LEU A 231 -2.24 24.01 -22.82
CA LEU A 231 -1.74 24.66 -21.60
C LEU A 231 -1.38 26.12 -21.85
N PHE A 232 -0.74 26.42 -22.97
CA PHE A 232 -0.43 27.79 -23.38
C PHE A 232 -1.68 28.65 -23.61
N SER A 233 -2.70 28.11 -24.28
CA SER A 233 -3.98 28.81 -24.48
C SER A 233 -4.69 29.11 -23.15
N ILE A 234 -4.67 28.18 -22.21
CA ILE A 234 -5.26 28.37 -20.87
C ILE A 234 -4.47 29.40 -20.07
N ALA A 235 -3.14 29.32 -20.09
CA ALA A 235 -2.26 30.29 -19.45
C ALA A 235 -2.48 31.69 -20.02
N GLY A 236 -2.52 31.84 -21.35
CA GLY A 236 -2.73 33.12 -22.03
C GLY A 236 -4.07 33.79 -21.73
N LYS A 237 -5.11 33.02 -21.38
CA LYS A 237 -6.39 33.57 -20.91
C LYS A 237 -6.34 34.13 -19.48
N ALA A 238 -5.45 33.59 -18.64
CA ALA A 238 -5.30 33.98 -17.24
C ALA A 238 -4.21 35.03 -17.02
N CYS A 239 -3.10 34.94 -17.76
CA CYS A 239 -1.94 35.82 -17.67
C CYS A 239 -1.55 36.33 -19.07
N VAL A 240 -1.57 37.66 -19.24
CA VAL A 240 -1.25 38.34 -20.51
C VAL A 240 0.18 38.05 -20.95
N ASN A 241 1.11 37.95 -19.99
CA ASN A 241 2.52 37.64 -20.25
C ASN A 241 2.73 36.12 -20.18
N SER A 242 2.16 35.38 -21.14
CA SER A 242 2.40 33.94 -21.29
C SER A 242 3.38 33.67 -22.42
N ILE A 243 4.41 32.86 -22.17
CA ILE A 243 5.47 32.51 -23.13
C ILE A 243 5.51 30.99 -23.30
N MET A 244 5.68 30.53 -24.54
CA MET A 244 5.92 29.13 -24.86
C MET A 244 7.36 28.93 -25.33
N ILE A 245 8.08 28.00 -24.71
CA ILE A 245 9.48 27.69 -25.06
C ILE A 245 9.67 26.17 -25.21
N GLU A 246 10.57 25.76 -26.10
CA GLU A 246 10.99 24.35 -26.20
C GLU A 246 12.30 24.08 -25.44
N SER A 247 13.17 25.10 -25.35
CA SER A 247 14.50 25.02 -24.74
C SER A 247 14.80 26.19 -23.78
N ALA A 248 15.75 25.99 -22.86
CA ALA A 248 16.22 27.05 -21.96
C ALA A 248 16.99 28.18 -22.66
N GLU A 249 17.38 28.00 -23.93
CA GLU A 249 18.04 29.05 -24.72
C GLU A 249 17.07 30.13 -25.19
N GLU A 250 15.82 29.75 -25.51
CA GLU A 250 14.76 30.68 -25.93
C GLU A 250 14.38 31.69 -24.82
N LEU A 251 14.68 31.39 -23.55
CA LEU A 251 14.48 32.32 -22.43
C LEU A 251 15.28 33.61 -22.58
N LEU A 252 16.44 33.57 -23.25
CA LEU A 252 17.29 34.74 -23.44
C LEU A 252 16.62 35.81 -24.30
N ALA A 253 15.77 35.40 -25.26
CA ALA A 253 14.99 36.32 -26.09
C ALA A 253 13.90 37.07 -25.31
N HIS A 254 13.58 36.60 -24.10
CA HIS A 254 12.55 37.15 -23.23
C HIS A 254 13.10 37.63 -21.87
N ALA A 255 14.41 37.86 -21.78
CA ALA A 255 15.09 38.24 -20.55
C ALA A 255 14.50 39.51 -19.90
N GLU A 256 14.02 40.47 -20.71
CA GLU A 256 13.38 41.70 -20.20
C GLU A 256 12.05 41.42 -19.46
N LEU A 257 11.23 40.51 -19.98
CA LEU A 257 9.98 40.10 -19.34
C LEU A 257 10.23 39.33 -18.03
N ILE A 258 11.31 38.55 -17.99
CA ILE A 258 11.72 37.77 -16.81
C ILE A 258 12.23 38.71 -15.70
N ARG A 259 13.04 39.71 -16.06
CA ARG A 259 13.56 40.71 -15.11
C ARG A 259 12.47 41.59 -14.51
N GLY A 260 11.41 41.88 -15.27
CA GLY A 260 10.28 42.69 -14.80
C GLY A 260 9.21 41.96 -13.99
N ALA A 261 9.30 40.63 -13.83
CA ALA A 261 8.27 39.83 -13.19
C ALA A 261 8.64 39.47 -11.74
N HIS A 262 7.73 39.72 -10.79
CA HIS A 262 7.93 39.36 -9.38
C HIS A 262 7.46 37.93 -9.09
N LYS A 263 6.35 37.49 -9.72
CA LYS A 263 5.82 36.14 -9.60
C LYS A 263 5.84 35.44 -10.94
N ILE A 264 6.62 34.36 -11.02
CA ILE A 264 6.84 33.62 -12.26
C ILE A 264 6.30 32.20 -12.10
N ALA A 265 5.40 31.81 -12.98
CA ALA A 265 4.87 30.46 -13.08
C ALA A 265 5.60 29.67 -14.17
N ILE A 266 6.08 28.47 -13.86
CA ILE A 266 6.62 27.52 -14.84
C ILE A 266 5.67 26.33 -14.92
N ALA A 267 5.18 26.02 -16.12
CA ALA A 267 4.39 24.84 -16.40
C ALA A 267 5.03 24.04 -17.52
N ALA A 268 4.89 22.71 -17.50
CA ALA A 268 5.45 21.87 -18.54
C ALA A 268 4.43 20.89 -19.13
N GLY A 269 4.54 20.68 -20.44
CA GLY A 269 3.76 19.70 -21.20
C GLY A 269 4.00 18.26 -20.75
N ALA A 270 3.08 17.36 -21.13
CA ALA A 270 3.13 15.94 -20.80
C ALA A 270 4.30 15.17 -21.43
N SER A 271 4.93 15.76 -22.45
CA SER A 271 6.06 15.22 -23.19
C SER A 271 7.36 15.96 -22.89
N THR A 272 7.41 16.79 -21.85
CA THR A 272 8.60 17.58 -21.50
C THR A 272 9.42 16.87 -20.41
N PRO A 273 10.71 16.56 -20.66
CA PRO A 273 11.60 15.98 -19.65
C PRO A 273 11.82 16.91 -18.44
N SER A 274 12.00 16.32 -17.26
CA SER A 274 12.32 17.07 -16.03
C SER A 274 13.63 17.83 -16.10
N GLY A 275 14.63 17.32 -16.83
CA GLY A 275 15.92 18.00 -17.03
C GLY A 275 15.76 19.39 -17.68
N ILE A 276 14.93 19.50 -18.72
CA ILE A 276 14.66 20.78 -19.39
C ILE A 276 13.96 21.76 -18.44
N ILE A 277 13.05 21.27 -17.59
CA ILE A 277 12.35 22.10 -16.59
C ILE A 277 13.34 22.67 -15.57
N GLN A 278 14.29 21.84 -15.11
CA GLN A 278 15.33 22.27 -14.17
C GLN A 278 16.32 23.25 -14.81
N GLU A 279 16.72 23.03 -16.06
CA GLU A 279 17.56 23.97 -16.81
C GLU A 279 16.88 25.33 -16.99
N VAL A 280 15.59 25.33 -17.35
CA VAL A 280 14.76 26.53 -17.43
C VAL A 280 14.71 27.23 -16.08
N TYR A 281 14.43 26.50 -14.99
CA TYR A 281 14.38 27.06 -13.63
C TYR A 281 15.72 27.71 -13.23
N ASN A 282 16.83 26.99 -13.40
CA ASN A 282 18.17 27.48 -13.05
C ASN A 282 18.54 28.72 -13.86
N LYS A 283 18.26 28.72 -15.16
CA LYS A 283 18.58 29.86 -16.03
C LYS A 283 17.70 31.07 -15.75
N MET A 284 16.42 30.87 -15.46
CA MET A 284 15.52 31.94 -15.00
C MET A 284 15.96 32.51 -13.65
N SER A 285 16.36 31.65 -12.70
CA SER A 285 16.87 32.08 -11.40
C SER A 285 18.14 32.92 -11.56
N ASN A 286 19.06 32.50 -12.42
CA ASN A 286 20.27 33.28 -12.72
C ASN A 286 19.95 34.64 -13.33
N ILE A 287 19.07 34.70 -14.35
CA ILE A 287 18.66 35.97 -14.98
C ILE A 287 17.95 36.90 -13.99
N ALA A 288 17.15 36.35 -13.07
CA ALA A 288 16.46 37.11 -12.03
C ALA A 288 17.41 37.59 -10.91
N ASN A 289 18.53 36.89 -10.69
CA ASN A 289 19.49 37.19 -9.63
C ASN A 289 20.68 38.07 -10.09
N GLU A 290 20.89 38.26 -11.41
CA GLU A 290 22.01 39.06 -11.95
C GLU A 290 22.03 40.53 -11.47
N GLU A 291 20.91 41.11 -11.01
CA GLU A 291 20.89 42.45 -10.39
C GLU A 291 21.30 42.47 -8.91
N LEU A 292 21.33 41.34 -8.20
CA LEU A 292 21.50 41.31 -6.73
C LEU A 292 22.96 41.27 -6.23
N SER A 293 23.93 40.96 -7.10
CA SER A 293 25.31 40.64 -6.68
C SER A 293 26.10 41.82 -6.06
N PHE A 294 25.84 43.08 -6.45
CA PHE A 294 26.60 44.23 -5.95
C PHE A 294 25.98 44.90 -4.70
N ALA A 295 24.66 44.89 -4.60
CA ALA A 295 23.95 45.50 -3.47
C ALA A 295 24.05 44.63 -2.19
N GLU A 296 23.99 43.30 -2.32
CA GLU A 296 24.07 42.37 -1.19
C GLU A 296 25.46 42.35 -0.52
N LEU A 297 26.54 42.53 -1.29
CA LEU A 297 27.91 42.62 -0.75
C LEU A 297 28.14 43.90 0.08
N LEU A 298 27.42 44.98 -0.24
CA LEU A 298 27.53 46.25 0.48
C LEU A 298 26.71 46.24 1.77
N GLU A 299 25.53 45.60 1.76
CA GLU A 299 24.69 45.41 2.94
C GLU A 299 25.26 44.39 3.94
N GLN A 300 25.96 43.35 3.48
CA GLN A 300 26.67 42.42 4.37
C GLN A 300 27.76 43.09 5.22
N SER A 301 28.27 44.26 4.80
CA SER A 301 29.25 45.04 5.56
C SER A 301 28.64 45.86 6.70
N PHE A 302 27.31 46.07 6.68
CA PHE A 302 26.56 46.80 7.72
C PHE A 302 25.61 45.88 8.49
N LYS A 303 26.14 44.80 9.10
CA LYS A 303 25.36 43.98 10.05
C LYS A 303 25.11 44.76 11.35
N THR A 304 23.88 45.21 11.53
CA THR A 304 23.34 45.63 12.84
C THR A 304 22.62 44.45 13.46
N LEU A 305 23.08 43.99 14.63
CA LEU A 305 22.46 42.87 15.33
C LEU A 305 21.06 43.26 15.82
N ASN A 306 20.04 42.56 15.34
CA ASN A 306 18.68 42.73 15.80
C ASN A 306 18.29 41.66 16.85
N THR A 307 17.36 41.99 17.74
CA THR A 307 16.82 41.05 18.74
C THR A 307 16.15 39.87 18.02
N GLY A 308 16.66 38.65 18.23
CA GLY A 308 16.18 37.43 17.58
C GLY A 308 17.02 36.92 16.40
N GLU A 309 18.09 37.62 16.02
CA GLU A 309 18.97 37.23 14.92
C GLU A 309 19.92 36.09 15.32
N ARG A 310 20.18 35.16 14.38
CA ARG A 310 21.11 34.04 14.55
C ARG A 310 22.54 34.50 14.25
N VAL A 311 23.44 34.31 15.21
CA VAL A 311 24.83 34.74 15.09
C VAL A 311 25.73 33.59 15.50
N VAL A 312 26.85 33.44 14.79
CA VAL A 312 27.93 32.53 15.20
C VAL A 312 28.88 33.34 16.07
N GLY A 313 29.12 32.87 17.29
CA GLY A 313 30.05 33.52 18.20
C GLY A 313 31.10 32.55 18.75
N ILE A 314 32.25 33.08 19.14
CA ILE A 314 33.38 32.31 19.66
C ILE A 314 33.35 32.35 21.19
N VAL A 315 33.44 31.20 21.85
CA VAL A 315 33.46 31.12 23.32
C VAL A 315 34.74 31.79 23.85
N SER A 316 34.58 32.91 24.57
CA SER A 316 35.68 33.67 25.16
C SER A 316 36.00 33.25 26.58
N ALA A 317 35.00 32.83 27.37
CA ALA A 317 35.20 32.26 28.70
C ALA A 317 34.05 31.33 29.10
N VAL A 318 34.38 30.23 29.79
CA VAL A 318 33.40 29.27 30.33
C VAL A 318 33.43 29.36 31.85
N ASN A 319 32.35 29.82 32.47
CA ASN A 319 32.14 29.76 33.90
C ASN A 319 31.13 28.64 34.23
N PRO A 320 31.10 28.09 35.46
CA PRO A 320 30.16 27.02 35.84
C PRO A 320 28.67 27.39 35.73
N THR A 321 28.34 28.68 35.74
CA THR A 321 26.97 29.21 35.68
C THR A 321 26.62 29.93 34.38
N GLU A 322 27.62 30.37 33.62
CA GLU A 322 27.46 31.19 32.41
C GLU A 322 28.63 31.02 31.43
N VAL A 323 28.36 31.08 30.13
CA VAL A 323 29.39 31.06 29.07
C VAL A 323 29.39 32.40 28.37
N LYS A 324 30.56 33.05 28.31
CA LYS A 324 30.77 34.29 27.56
C LYS A 324 31.16 33.95 26.13
N VAL A 325 30.48 34.58 25.18
CA VAL A 325 30.64 34.37 23.74
C VAL A 325 30.88 35.71 23.08
N ASP A 326 31.95 35.81 22.29
CA ASP A 326 32.22 36.96 21.45
C ASP A 326 31.43 36.84 20.13
N LEU A 327 30.63 37.84 19.82
CA LEU A 327 29.74 37.87 18.65
C LEU A 327 30.36 38.67 17.48
N GLY A 328 31.61 39.10 17.59
CA GLY A 328 32.27 39.92 16.55
C GLY A 328 31.70 41.33 16.44
N THR A 329 31.01 41.81 17.48
CA THR A 329 30.46 43.17 17.58
C THR A 329 30.89 43.83 18.88
N LYS A 330 30.48 45.08 19.13
CA LYS A 330 30.81 45.80 20.37
C LYS A 330 30.21 45.19 21.65
N HIS A 331 29.35 44.17 21.54
CA HIS A 331 28.65 43.57 22.68
C HIS A 331 29.15 42.15 22.98
N THR A 332 29.31 41.83 24.26
CA THR A 332 29.65 40.47 24.72
C THR A 332 28.39 39.66 25.00
N GLY A 333 28.29 38.48 24.40
CA GLY A 333 27.19 37.55 24.63
C GLY A 333 27.35 36.76 25.93
N ILE A 334 26.30 36.66 26.74
CA ILE A 334 26.25 35.81 27.95
C ILE A 334 25.22 34.72 27.73
N LEU A 335 25.65 33.46 27.82
CA LEU A 335 24.82 32.26 27.66
C LEU A 335 24.68 31.56 29.03
N PRO A 336 23.56 31.72 29.75
CA PRO A 336 23.37 31.13 31.08
C PRO A 336 23.10 29.61 31.01
N TYR A 337 23.43 28.87 32.08
CA TYR A 337 23.25 27.40 32.19
C TYR A 337 21.85 26.92 31.78
N ASP A 338 20.80 27.61 32.22
CA ASP A 338 19.39 27.27 31.95
C ASP A 338 19.00 27.32 30.46
N GLU A 339 19.80 28.02 29.65
CA GLU A 339 19.61 28.18 28.21
C GLU A 339 20.51 27.25 27.38
N ILE A 340 21.37 26.44 28.03
CA ILE A 340 22.33 25.52 27.40
C ILE A 340 21.81 24.09 27.38
N THR A 341 21.30 23.56 28.50
CA THR A 341 20.85 22.17 28.61
C THR A 341 19.62 22.03 29.51
N ALA A 342 18.67 21.17 29.12
CA ALA A 342 17.45 20.93 29.88
C ALA A 342 17.58 19.80 30.94
N GLU A 343 18.71 19.09 30.95
CA GLU A 343 19.00 18.02 31.91
C GLU A 343 19.87 18.55 33.06
N SER A 344 19.44 18.27 34.28
CA SER A 344 20.13 18.70 35.50
C SER A 344 21.35 17.80 35.75
N GLY A 345 22.55 18.37 35.71
CA GLY A 345 23.78 17.67 36.14
C GLY A 345 24.91 17.58 35.12
N VAL A 346 24.80 18.21 33.95
CA VAL A 346 25.91 18.24 32.99
C VAL A 346 26.86 19.39 33.32
N ASN A 347 28.17 19.11 33.42
CA ASN A 347 29.20 20.13 33.67
C ASN A 347 29.53 20.88 32.38
N LEU A 348 29.34 22.20 32.36
CA LEU A 348 29.58 23.05 31.17
C LEU A 348 31.03 23.01 30.66
N ASN A 349 32.00 22.72 31.53
CA ASN A 349 33.43 22.64 31.18
C ASN A 349 33.79 21.47 30.26
N GLU A 350 32.96 20.43 30.17
CA GLU A 350 33.18 19.32 29.24
C GLU A 350 32.51 19.54 27.88
N LEU A 351 31.50 20.41 27.81
CA LEU A 351 30.69 20.66 26.61
C LEU A 351 31.23 21.78 25.73
N PHE A 352 31.96 22.74 26.28
CA PHE A 352 32.51 23.88 25.54
C PHE A 352 33.95 24.15 25.95
N LYS A 353 34.85 24.27 24.98
CA LYS A 353 36.21 24.77 25.19
C LYS A 353 36.29 26.23 24.77
N VAL A 354 37.19 26.97 25.42
CA VAL A 354 37.50 28.35 25.04
C VAL A 354 38.04 28.34 23.61
N GLY A 355 37.38 29.06 22.71
CA GLY A 355 37.67 29.07 21.26
C GLY A 355 36.68 28.30 20.38
N ASP A 356 35.71 27.56 20.94
CA ASP A 356 34.71 26.87 20.13
C ASP A 356 33.69 27.85 19.52
N GLU A 357 33.29 27.58 18.27
CA GLU A 357 32.22 28.31 17.57
C GLU A 357 30.86 27.78 18.00
N VAL A 358 29.98 28.69 18.43
CA VAL A 358 28.63 28.35 18.90
C VAL A 358 27.61 29.23 18.19
N GLU A 359 26.64 28.60 17.54
CA GLU A 359 25.45 29.28 17.01
C GLU A 359 24.53 29.68 18.17
N VAL A 360 24.18 30.96 18.25
CA VAL A 360 23.36 31.53 19.32
C VAL A 360 22.36 32.55 18.76
N ILE A 361 21.18 32.66 19.38
CA ILE A 361 20.21 33.70 19.05
C ILE A 361 20.36 34.85 20.03
N CYS A 362 20.48 36.08 19.50
CA CYS A 362 20.55 37.29 20.31
C CYS A 362 19.21 37.55 21.00
N GLY A 363 19.21 37.53 22.33
CA GLY A 363 18.08 37.85 23.18
C GLY A 363 18.05 39.34 23.54
N LYS A 364 17.83 39.64 24.82
CA LYS A 364 17.73 41.02 25.30
C LYS A 364 19.10 41.70 25.30
N PHE A 365 19.13 42.93 24.79
CA PHE A 365 20.26 43.84 24.87
C PHE A 365 20.20 44.62 26.19
N SER A 366 21.33 44.72 26.89
CA SER A 366 21.51 45.68 28.00
C SER A 366 22.60 46.67 27.64
N ASP A 367 22.17 47.86 27.22
CA ASP A 367 23.05 48.95 26.77
C ASP A 367 23.90 49.54 27.91
N ALA A 368 23.54 49.30 29.18
CA ALA A 368 24.28 49.78 30.34
C ALA A 368 25.59 49.01 30.58
N ASP A 369 25.62 47.72 30.26
CA ASP A 369 26.76 46.82 30.53
C ASP A 369 27.43 46.29 29.25
N GLY A 370 26.89 46.63 28.07
CA GLY A 370 27.41 46.13 26.79
C GLY A 370 27.23 44.62 26.59
N THR A 371 26.25 44.02 27.27
CA THR A 371 26.02 42.56 27.26
C THR A 371 24.73 42.17 26.54
N VAL A 372 24.76 41.04 25.83
CA VAL A 372 23.59 40.44 25.16
C VAL A 372 23.31 39.07 25.75
N GLN A 373 22.08 38.83 26.20
CA GLN A 373 21.71 37.49 26.67
C GLN A 373 21.47 36.57 25.47
N LEU A 374 22.16 35.44 25.42
CA LEU A 374 22.08 34.45 24.36
C LEU A 374 21.22 33.25 24.78
N SER A 375 20.56 32.60 23.82
CA SER A 375 19.80 31.37 24.05
C SER A 375 20.16 30.32 23.01
N LYS A 376 20.69 29.16 23.47
CA LYS A 376 20.98 27.99 22.63
C LYS A 376 19.75 27.08 22.51
N LYS A 377 18.93 27.00 23.55
CA LYS A 377 17.67 26.25 23.61
C LYS A 377 16.70 26.55 22.44
N LYS A 378 16.61 27.81 21.99
CA LYS A 378 15.76 28.19 20.85
C LYS A 378 16.27 27.68 19.51
N ILE A 379 17.60 27.55 19.36
CA ILE A 379 18.22 26.97 18.16
C ILE A 379 18.00 25.48 18.12
N ASP A 380 18.23 24.80 19.24
CA ASP A 380 17.99 23.36 19.32
C ASP A 380 16.52 23.06 19.04
N GLN A 381 15.58 23.81 19.62
CA GLN A 381 14.15 23.69 19.29
C GLN A 381 13.86 23.82 17.79
N HIS A 382 14.55 24.72 17.08
CA HIS A 382 14.39 24.87 15.64
C HIS A 382 15.00 23.70 14.87
N LYS A 383 16.21 23.25 15.21
CA LYS A 383 16.87 22.10 14.59
C LYS A 383 16.04 20.82 14.76
N TYR A 384 15.58 20.54 15.98
CA TYR A 384 14.67 19.43 16.25
C TYR A 384 13.30 19.61 15.57
N TRP A 385 12.85 20.83 15.29
CA TRP A 385 11.61 21.08 14.54
C TRP A 385 11.80 20.84 13.04
N GLU A 386 12.94 21.21 12.47
CA GLU A 386 13.32 20.88 11.10
C GLU A 386 13.47 19.37 10.92
N MET A 387 14.05 18.66 11.90
CA MET A 387 14.09 17.19 11.89
C MET A 387 12.69 16.57 11.92
N ILE A 388 11.76 17.14 12.71
CA ILE A 388 10.35 16.71 12.74
C ILE A 388 9.68 16.95 11.38
N LYS A 389 9.97 18.07 10.69
CA LYS A 389 9.48 18.33 9.33
C LYS A 389 10.06 17.35 8.31
N ALA A 390 11.38 17.14 8.34
CA ALA A 390 12.06 16.19 7.48
C ALA A 390 11.51 14.77 7.67
N ALA A 391 11.28 14.34 8.92
CA ALA A 391 10.69 13.05 9.23
C ALA A 391 9.24 12.89 8.74
N LYS A 392 8.47 13.98 8.57
CA LYS A 392 7.14 13.94 7.93
C LYS A 392 7.26 13.67 6.43
N GLU A 393 8.25 14.28 5.77
CA GLU A 393 8.47 14.14 4.32
C GLU A 393 9.11 12.79 3.97
N SER A 394 10.06 12.32 4.77
CA SER A 394 10.74 11.03 4.57
C SER A 394 9.95 9.84 5.12
N GLY A 395 9.02 10.08 6.05
CA GLY A 395 8.28 9.03 6.75
C GLY A 395 9.11 8.27 7.80
N GLU A 396 10.23 8.85 8.24
CA GLU A 396 11.18 8.26 9.18
C GLU A 396 10.61 8.17 10.61
N MET A 397 11.03 7.14 11.35
CA MET A 397 10.57 6.87 12.71
C MET A 397 11.45 7.58 13.73
N LEU A 398 10.83 8.35 14.64
CA LEU A 398 11.53 9.10 15.68
C LEU A 398 11.31 8.44 17.05
N THR A 399 12.33 8.46 17.91
CA THR A 399 12.26 7.92 19.27
C THR A 399 12.11 9.05 20.29
N GLY A 400 11.14 8.95 21.21
CA GLY A 400 10.96 9.97 22.23
C GLY A 400 10.35 9.45 23.53
N LYS A 401 10.59 10.18 24.62
CA LYS A 401 10.14 9.82 25.97
C LYS A 401 8.75 10.38 26.26
N VAL A 402 7.85 9.55 26.78
CA VAL A 402 6.52 10.01 27.20
C VAL A 402 6.61 10.79 28.50
N LYS A 403 6.23 12.08 28.47
CA LYS A 403 6.26 12.97 29.66
C LYS A 403 4.93 12.99 30.41
N GLU A 404 3.83 13.22 29.68
CA GLU A 404 2.53 13.53 30.27
C GLU A 404 1.39 12.88 29.48
N ILE A 405 0.29 12.55 30.19
CA ILE A 405 -0.93 12.00 29.61
C ILE A 405 -2.05 13.02 29.86
N ILE A 406 -2.76 13.42 28.80
CA ILE A 406 -3.90 14.33 28.90
C ILE A 406 -5.18 13.50 29.07
N LYS A 407 -5.88 13.71 30.18
CA LYS A 407 -7.23 13.16 30.45
C LYS A 407 -8.27 14.26 30.21
N ASN A 408 -9.35 13.97 29.48
CA ASN A 408 -10.54 14.82 29.36
C ASN A 408 -11.71 14.20 30.15
N GLU A 409 -12.75 14.97 30.44
CA GLU A 409 -13.92 14.55 31.26
C GLU A 409 -14.73 13.36 30.67
N LYS A 410 -14.47 12.95 29.43
CA LYS A 410 -15.11 11.80 28.76
C LYS A 410 -14.15 10.65 28.42
N GLY A 411 -12.90 10.67 28.92
CA GLY A 411 -11.88 9.63 28.69
C GLY A 411 -10.47 10.17 28.42
N TYR A 412 -9.57 9.30 27.94
CA TYR A 412 -8.19 9.66 27.61
C TYR A 412 -8.10 10.47 26.31
N ALA A 413 -7.50 11.67 26.34
CA ALA A 413 -7.40 12.56 25.17
C ALA A 413 -6.12 12.32 24.34
N GLY A 414 -5.04 11.85 24.96
CA GLY A 414 -3.79 11.51 24.28
C GLY A 414 -2.57 11.58 25.19
N VAL A 415 -1.40 11.30 24.62
CA VAL A 415 -0.10 11.23 25.28
C VAL A 415 0.84 12.29 24.69
N ILE A 416 1.63 12.97 25.51
CA ILE A 416 2.67 13.90 25.06
C ILE A 416 4.03 13.21 25.18
N ALA A 417 4.67 12.96 24.04
CA ALA A 417 6.05 12.53 23.94
C ALA A 417 7.00 13.71 23.70
N LEU A 418 8.20 13.64 24.26
CA LEU A 418 9.29 14.58 24.03
C LEU A 418 10.26 14.00 23.00
N TYR A 419 10.49 14.75 21.93
CA TYR A 419 11.59 14.55 20.98
C TYR A 419 12.59 15.69 21.14
N GLY A 420 13.70 15.45 21.85
CA GLY A 420 14.60 16.52 22.31
C GLY A 420 13.83 17.57 23.15
N PRO A 421 13.86 18.87 22.80
CA PRO A 421 13.11 19.92 23.49
C PRO A 421 11.65 20.09 23.00
N ASN A 422 11.23 19.38 21.94
CA ASN A 422 9.92 19.59 21.30
C ASN A 422 8.86 18.63 21.82
N LYS A 423 7.63 19.14 21.99
CA LYS A 423 6.46 18.38 22.47
C LYS A 423 5.67 17.82 21.29
N VAL A 424 5.53 16.50 21.23
CA VAL A 424 4.76 15.77 20.22
C VAL A 424 3.52 15.16 20.89
N PHE A 425 2.35 15.37 20.29
CA PHE A 425 1.07 14.87 20.81
C PHE A 425 0.66 13.60 20.08
N ILE A 426 0.24 12.57 20.81
CA ILE A 426 -0.14 11.26 20.28
C ILE A 426 -1.59 10.99 20.73
N PRO A 427 -2.57 10.98 19.81
CA PRO A 427 -3.97 10.68 20.16
C PRO A 427 -4.12 9.26 20.72
N ALA A 428 -5.05 9.05 21.66
CA ALA A 428 -5.28 7.74 22.26
C ALA A 428 -5.64 6.64 21.23
N SER A 429 -6.30 6.98 20.13
CA SER A 429 -6.61 6.02 19.03
C SER A 429 -5.38 5.57 18.24
N GLN A 430 -4.25 6.24 18.41
CA GLN A 430 -3.00 6.07 17.67
C GLN A 430 -1.84 5.52 18.54
N THR A 431 -2.11 5.21 19.81
CA THR A 431 -1.14 4.57 20.72
C THR A 431 -1.06 3.05 20.51
N GLY A 432 -2.05 2.44 19.85
CA GLY A 432 -2.08 1.00 19.57
C GLY A 432 -2.66 0.12 20.69
N ILE A 433 -3.02 0.71 21.84
CA ILE A 433 -3.60 0.00 22.99
C ILE A 433 -5.13 -0.18 22.79
N PRO A 434 -5.70 -1.37 23.08
CA PRO A 434 -7.14 -1.60 23.04
C PRO A 434 -7.92 -0.71 24.02
N LYS A 435 -9.20 -0.43 23.72
CA LYS A 435 -10.08 0.32 24.64
C LYS A 435 -10.29 -0.49 25.92
N GLY A 436 -9.56 -0.17 26.99
CA GLY A 436 -9.73 -0.79 28.31
C GLY A 436 -8.46 -0.91 29.15
N GLU A 437 -7.26 -0.85 28.55
CA GLU A 437 -5.99 -0.90 29.30
C GLU A 437 -5.50 0.50 29.71
N GLU A 438 -4.89 0.58 30.89
CA GLU A 438 -4.42 1.83 31.47
C GLU A 438 -3.18 2.36 30.73
N LEU A 439 -3.33 3.51 30.07
CA LEU A 439 -2.24 4.23 29.39
C LEU A 439 -1.11 4.69 30.32
N GLU A 440 -1.22 4.44 31.63
CA GLU A 440 -0.24 4.83 32.66
C GLU A 440 1.06 4.04 32.57
N SER A 441 1.02 2.84 31.99
CA SER A 441 2.19 1.98 31.73
C SER A 441 3.20 2.58 30.74
N LEU A 442 2.76 3.50 29.87
CA LEU A 442 3.61 4.17 28.89
C LEU A 442 4.34 5.40 29.45
N LYS A 443 4.01 5.86 30.66
CA LYS A 443 4.61 7.07 31.24
C LYS A 443 6.09 6.83 31.54
N GLY A 444 6.97 7.61 30.91
CA GLY A 444 8.42 7.49 31.07
C GLY A 444 9.11 6.44 30.18
N GLN A 445 8.37 5.67 29.38
CA GLN A 445 8.97 4.76 28.40
C GLN A 445 9.42 5.51 27.14
N GLU A 446 10.50 5.02 26.53
CA GLU A 446 10.94 5.43 25.20
C GLU A 446 10.12 4.72 24.15
N VAL A 447 9.38 5.49 23.35
CA VAL A 447 8.50 4.97 22.31
C VAL A 447 8.93 5.51 20.95
N SER A 448 8.94 4.64 19.95
CA SER A 448 9.11 5.05 18.55
C SER A 448 7.75 5.47 17.98
N PHE A 449 7.71 6.65 17.36
CA PHE A 449 6.51 7.22 16.76
C PHE A 449 6.82 7.85 15.41
N LYS A 450 5.82 7.80 14.52
CA LYS A 450 5.86 8.46 13.22
C LYS A 450 4.94 9.67 13.22
N ILE A 451 5.41 10.78 12.67
CA ILE A 451 4.65 12.03 12.62
C ILE A 451 3.60 11.91 11.52
N ILE A 452 2.33 12.10 11.89
CA ILE A 452 1.20 12.12 10.94
C ILE A 452 0.97 13.55 10.46
N ASP A 453 0.96 14.49 11.39
CA ASP A 453 0.60 15.86 11.07
C ASP A 453 1.39 16.87 11.89
N ILE A 454 1.54 18.07 11.35
CA ILE A 454 2.28 19.16 11.99
C ILE A 454 1.41 20.41 11.89
N ASN A 455 1.04 20.95 13.03
CA ASN A 455 0.38 22.24 13.12
C ASN A 455 1.43 23.33 13.33
N GLU A 456 1.76 24.04 12.25
CA GLU A 456 2.81 25.07 12.23
C GLU A 456 2.48 26.30 13.09
N GLN A 457 1.20 26.68 13.17
CA GLN A 457 0.78 27.88 13.92
C GLN A 457 0.95 27.71 15.44
N ARG A 458 0.75 26.50 15.95
CA ARG A 458 0.86 26.21 17.40
C ARG A 458 2.16 25.50 17.78
N LYS A 459 3.06 25.24 16.83
CA LYS A 459 4.27 24.41 17.01
C LYS A 459 3.95 23.06 17.68
N ARG A 460 2.91 22.37 17.21
CA ARG A 460 2.49 21.06 17.74
C ARG A 460 2.57 20.02 16.63
N ALA A 461 3.32 18.94 16.85
CA ALA A 461 3.31 17.78 15.98
C ALA A 461 2.35 16.71 16.54
N VAL A 462 1.63 16.04 15.66
CA VAL A 462 0.75 14.90 15.96
C VAL A 462 1.41 13.64 15.43
N ALA A 463 1.63 12.65 16.29
CA ALA A 463 2.30 11.40 15.93
C ALA A 463 1.47 10.15 16.26
N SER A 464 1.85 9.02 15.68
CA SER A 464 1.26 7.70 15.92
C SER A 464 2.32 6.65 16.24
N ILE A 465 2.02 5.82 17.24
CA ILE A 465 2.81 4.67 17.70
C ILE A 465 2.33 3.37 17.01
N LYS A 466 1.16 3.42 16.35
CA LYS A 466 0.51 2.26 15.72
C LYS A 466 1.13 1.85 14.38
N GLU A 467 1.80 2.77 13.68
CA GLU A 467 2.46 2.45 12.40
C GLU A 467 3.80 1.71 12.57
N PRO A 468 4.73 2.16 13.45
CA PRO A 468 5.98 1.44 13.72
C PRO A 468 5.75 0.01 14.22
N SER A 469 4.79 -0.17 15.13
CA SER A 469 4.41 -1.50 15.67
C SER A 469 3.76 -2.43 14.65
N LYS A 470 3.23 -1.90 13.54
CA LYS A 470 2.76 -2.71 12.40
C LYS A 470 3.91 -3.10 11.47
N ILE A 471 4.90 -2.24 11.29
CA ILE A 471 6.05 -2.50 10.42
C ILE A 471 6.93 -3.57 11.08
N SER A 472 7.26 -3.42 12.36
CA SER A 472 8.03 -4.45 13.10
C SER A 472 7.30 -5.80 13.18
N ARG A 473 5.97 -5.79 13.32
CA ARG A 473 5.16 -7.02 13.24
C ARG A 473 5.13 -7.63 11.83
N LYS A 474 5.15 -6.83 10.77
CA LYS A 474 5.23 -7.33 9.39
C LYS A 474 6.58 -7.95 9.10
N GLU A 475 7.66 -7.31 9.53
CA GLU A 475 9.03 -7.85 9.41
C GLU A 475 9.20 -9.14 10.24
N ALA A 476 8.65 -9.18 11.46
CA ALA A 476 8.58 -10.39 12.26
C ALA A 476 7.72 -11.49 11.62
N ALA A 477 6.62 -11.13 10.95
CA ALA A 477 5.78 -12.08 10.22
C ALA A 477 6.48 -12.61 8.97
N GLU A 478 7.17 -11.76 8.19
CA GLU A 478 7.89 -12.18 6.98
C GLU A 478 9.11 -13.06 7.32
N THR A 479 9.83 -12.74 8.39
CA THR A 479 10.89 -13.63 8.91
C THR A 479 10.30 -14.96 9.39
N PHE A 480 9.14 -14.94 10.05
CA PHE A 480 8.43 -16.16 10.44
C PHE A 480 8.01 -17.00 9.22
N TYR A 481 7.37 -16.41 8.20
CA TYR A 481 6.97 -17.11 6.96
C TYR A 481 8.17 -17.69 6.17
N ASN A 482 9.34 -17.08 6.26
CA ASN A 482 10.55 -17.57 5.61
C ASN A 482 11.24 -18.70 6.39
N SER A 483 11.12 -18.69 7.72
CA SER A 483 11.76 -19.69 8.60
C SER A 483 10.94 -20.96 8.81
N VAL A 484 9.63 -20.90 8.56
CA VAL A 484 8.68 -21.95 8.95
C VAL A 484 8.42 -22.94 7.82
N ASN A 485 8.51 -24.23 8.14
CA ASN A 485 8.23 -25.33 7.21
C ASN A 485 6.92 -26.04 7.56
N VAL A 486 6.32 -26.70 6.56
CA VAL A 486 5.14 -27.55 6.76
C VAL A 486 5.54 -28.74 7.65
N GLY A 487 4.83 -28.92 8.77
CA GLY A 487 5.09 -29.96 9.77
C GLY A 487 5.64 -29.46 11.12
N ASP A 488 6.03 -28.19 11.23
CA ASP A 488 6.55 -27.64 12.48
C ASP A 488 5.45 -27.52 13.55
N LYS A 489 5.79 -27.90 14.80
CA LYS A 489 4.90 -27.85 15.97
C LYS A 489 5.06 -26.52 16.71
N PHE A 490 3.96 -25.85 16.98
CA PHE A 490 3.91 -24.58 17.69
C PHE A 490 2.88 -24.61 18.82
N GLU A 491 3.20 -23.96 19.93
CA GLU A 491 2.25 -23.66 21.00
C GLU A 491 1.56 -22.34 20.67
N GLY A 492 0.24 -22.38 20.52
CA GLY A 492 -0.56 -21.21 20.12
C GLY A 492 -1.70 -20.92 21.09
N THR A 493 -2.14 -19.66 21.16
CA THR A 493 -3.26 -19.24 22.02
C THR A 493 -4.52 -18.99 21.20
N VAL A 494 -5.65 -19.56 21.62
CA VAL A 494 -6.94 -19.40 20.92
C VAL A 494 -7.41 -17.95 21.02
N ARG A 495 -7.54 -17.27 19.88
CA ARG A 495 -7.95 -15.86 19.82
C ARG A 495 -9.43 -15.69 19.53
N ALA A 496 -9.99 -16.51 18.65
CA ALA A 496 -11.39 -16.42 18.26
C ALA A 496 -11.90 -17.79 17.81
N ILE A 497 -13.14 -18.10 18.18
CA ILE A 497 -13.80 -19.36 17.83
C ILE A 497 -14.98 -19.04 16.91
N MET A 498 -15.02 -19.66 15.73
CA MET A 498 -16.12 -19.55 14.77
C MET A 498 -16.76 -20.92 14.53
N SER A 499 -17.94 -20.94 13.90
CA SER A 499 -18.69 -22.17 13.63
C SER A 499 -17.95 -23.17 12.74
N TYR A 500 -17.02 -22.70 11.90
CA TYR A 500 -16.27 -23.51 10.94
C TYR A 500 -14.81 -23.78 11.35
N GLY A 501 -14.30 -23.16 12.42
CA GLY A 501 -12.91 -23.31 12.84
C GLY A 501 -12.48 -22.41 14.00
N VAL A 502 -11.27 -22.66 14.50
CA VAL A 502 -10.64 -21.94 15.62
C VAL A 502 -9.44 -21.16 15.10
N PHE A 503 -9.35 -19.87 15.42
CA PHE A 503 -8.19 -19.05 15.11
C PHE A 503 -7.22 -19.08 16.29
N VAL A 504 -6.01 -19.57 16.03
CA VAL A 504 -4.95 -19.73 17.01
C VAL A 504 -3.82 -18.76 16.67
N ASN A 505 -3.43 -17.95 17.64
CA ASN A 505 -2.29 -17.03 17.54
C ASN A 505 -1.00 -17.79 17.85
N LEU A 506 -0.05 -17.79 16.91
CA LEU A 506 1.25 -18.47 17.01
C LEU A 506 2.41 -17.50 17.30
N GLY A 507 2.10 -16.26 17.72
CA GLY A 507 3.04 -15.18 17.96
C GLY A 507 2.88 -14.05 16.94
N PRO A 508 3.66 -14.01 15.84
CA PRO A 508 3.59 -12.94 14.84
C PRO A 508 2.47 -13.11 13.82
N VAL A 509 1.90 -14.32 13.69
CA VAL A 509 0.88 -14.69 12.69
C VAL A 509 -0.26 -15.48 13.32
N ASP A 510 -1.45 -15.35 12.73
CA ASP A 510 -2.65 -16.10 13.12
C ASP A 510 -2.83 -17.29 12.16
N GLY A 511 -3.09 -18.48 12.71
CA GLY A 511 -3.41 -19.69 11.94
C GLY A 511 -4.85 -20.15 12.18
N MET A 512 -5.42 -20.84 11.19
CA MET A 512 -6.80 -21.34 11.23
C MET A 512 -6.82 -22.86 11.38
N LEU A 513 -7.47 -23.35 12.43
CA LEU A 513 -7.74 -24.77 12.67
C LEU A 513 -9.17 -25.10 12.19
N HIS A 514 -9.30 -25.89 11.13
CA HIS A 514 -10.62 -26.27 10.60
C HIS A 514 -11.31 -27.28 11.52
N ILE A 515 -12.66 -27.26 11.60
CA ILE A 515 -13.44 -28.18 12.46
C ILE A 515 -13.13 -29.67 12.22
N SER A 516 -12.78 -30.02 10.98
CA SER A 516 -12.41 -31.38 10.59
C SER A 516 -11.04 -31.83 11.12
N GLU A 517 -10.20 -30.90 11.59
CA GLU A 517 -8.87 -31.17 12.16
C GLU A 517 -8.89 -31.22 13.69
N ILE A 518 -10.05 -31.01 14.33
CA ILE A 518 -10.20 -30.98 15.80
C ILE A 518 -10.42 -32.39 16.39
N SER A 519 -11.13 -33.28 15.68
CA SER A 519 -11.40 -34.66 16.14
C SER A 519 -11.32 -35.67 14.99
N TRP A 520 -10.94 -36.91 15.29
CA TRP A 520 -10.88 -38.03 14.35
C TRP A 520 -12.25 -38.65 14.06
N GLY A 521 -13.23 -38.48 14.96
CA GLY A 521 -14.58 -39.03 14.85
C GLY A 521 -15.67 -38.00 14.57
N ARG A 522 -16.79 -38.03 15.31
CA ARG A 522 -17.94 -37.15 15.01
C ARG A 522 -17.58 -35.67 15.19
N PRO A 523 -17.95 -34.78 14.25
CA PRO A 523 -17.61 -33.36 14.33
C PRO A 523 -18.35 -32.69 15.50
N LYS A 524 -17.64 -32.46 16.61
CA LYS A 524 -18.11 -31.62 17.73
C LYS A 524 -17.93 -30.14 17.37
N LYS A 525 -18.78 -29.26 17.91
CA LYS A 525 -18.66 -27.82 17.66
C LYS A 525 -17.36 -27.29 18.30
N PRO A 526 -16.61 -26.40 17.62
CA PRO A 526 -15.34 -25.89 18.14
C PRO A 526 -15.45 -25.20 19.51
N SER A 527 -16.59 -24.56 19.81
CA SER A 527 -16.87 -23.90 21.09
C SER A 527 -17.07 -24.84 22.28
N GLU A 528 -17.27 -26.14 22.04
CA GLU A 528 -17.40 -27.14 23.11
C GLU A 528 -16.04 -27.72 23.51
N VAL A 529 -15.00 -27.54 22.67
CA VAL A 529 -13.67 -28.15 22.85
C VAL A 529 -12.62 -27.12 23.28
N PHE A 530 -12.73 -25.87 22.85
CA PHE A 530 -11.75 -24.82 23.16
C PHE A 530 -12.42 -23.58 23.76
N ALA A 531 -11.73 -22.90 24.68
CA ALA A 531 -12.13 -21.61 25.23
C ALA A 531 -11.26 -20.47 24.65
N GLU A 532 -11.79 -19.25 24.58
CA GLU A 532 -11.01 -18.07 24.20
C GLU A 532 -9.88 -17.85 25.22
N GLY A 533 -8.63 -17.82 24.74
CA GLY A 533 -7.42 -17.68 25.57
C GLY A 533 -6.73 -19.00 25.95
N ASP A 534 -7.24 -20.15 25.53
CA ASP A 534 -6.62 -21.45 25.83
C ASP A 534 -5.36 -21.71 25.00
N LYS A 535 -4.39 -22.45 25.58
CA LYS A 535 -3.12 -22.78 24.93
C LYS A 535 -3.19 -24.17 24.29
N VAL A 536 -2.95 -24.23 22.99
CA VAL A 536 -3.06 -25.44 22.18
C VAL A 536 -1.76 -25.72 21.42
N ASN A 537 -1.36 -26.99 21.39
CA ASN A 537 -0.23 -27.46 20.59
C ASN A 537 -0.74 -27.85 19.20
N VAL A 538 -0.32 -27.13 18.17
CA VAL A 538 -0.80 -27.27 16.80
C VAL A 538 0.39 -27.39 15.85
N PHE A 539 0.23 -28.11 14.75
CA PHE A 539 1.24 -28.21 13.70
C PHE A 539 0.76 -27.58 12.41
N ILE A 540 1.69 -27.12 11.58
CA ILE A 540 1.36 -26.49 10.31
C ILE A 540 1.13 -27.58 9.27
N LYS A 541 -0.12 -27.71 8.80
CA LYS A 541 -0.52 -28.69 7.79
C LYS A 541 -0.34 -28.15 6.38
N GLU A 542 -0.68 -26.88 6.17
CA GLU A 542 -0.58 -26.23 4.88
C GLU A 542 -0.24 -24.76 5.07
N LEU A 543 0.67 -24.26 4.25
CA LEU A 543 1.15 -22.89 4.29
C LEU A 543 1.01 -22.29 2.90
N ASP A 544 0.06 -21.38 2.74
CA ASP A 544 -0.16 -20.62 1.51
C ASP A 544 0.59 -19.28 1.62
N LYS A 545 1.77 -19.22 0.96
CA LYS A 545 2.67 -18.06 0.97
C LYS A 545 2.09 -16.86 0.22
N GLU A 546 1.23 -17.08 -0.78
CA GLU A 546 0.65 -16.00 -1.59
C GLU A 546 -0.49 -15.32 -0.84
N ASN A 547 -1.36 -16.10 -0.19
CA ASN A 547 -2.52 -15.56 0.53
C ASN A 547 -2.27 -15.31 2.03
N LYS A 548 -1.05 -15.58 2.54
CA LYS A 548 -0.66 -15.44 3.95
C LYS A 548 -1.58 -16.23 4.90
N ARG A 549 -2.00 -17.42 4.48
CA ARG A 549 -2.89 -18.30 5.27
C ARG A 549 -2.13 -19.52 5.77
N ILE A 550 -2.25 -19.81 7.06
CA ILE A 550 -1.67 -20.98 7.70
C ILE A 550 -2.83 -21.87 8.17
N SER A 551 -2.93 -23.06 7.59
CA SER A 551 -3.88 -24.08 8.03
C SER A 551 -3.19 -24.94 9.07
N LEU A 552 -3.76 -24.97 10.27
CA LEU A 552 -3.25 -25.71 11.41
C LEU A 552 -3.95 -27.06 11.51
N GLY A 553 -3.20 -28.06 11.96
CA GLY A 553 -3.69 -29.37 12.36
C GLY A 553 -3.51 -29.58 13.86
N TYR A 554 -4.47 -30.28 14.48
CA TYR A 554 -4.41 -30.70 15.88
C TYR A 554 -4.32 -32.24 16.02
N LYS A 555 -4.52 -32.97 14.92
CA LYS A 555 -4.49 -34.45 14.86
C LYS A 555 -3.08 -35.02 14.98
N THR A 556 -2.79 -35.74 16.05
CA THR A 556 -1.57 -36.56 16.20
C THR A 556 -1.89 -38.06 16.10
N GLU A 557 -0.94 -38.90 15.66
CA GLU A 557 -1.07 -40.37 15.63
C GLU A 557 -1.42 -40.97 17.00
N GLU A 558 -1.01 -40.30 18.08
CA GLU A 558 -1.26 -40.65 19.48
C GLU A 558 -2.74 -40.47 19.91
N SER A 559 -3.54 -39.73 19.13
CA SER A 559 -4.96 -39.46 19.41
C SER A 559 -5.92 -40.29 18.54
N ASP A 560 -5.42 -41.20 17.70
CA ASP A 560 -6.28 -42.10 16.92
C ASP A 560 -6.90 -43.16 17.86
N PRO A 561 -8.25 -43.23 17.97
CA PRO A 561 -8.93 -44.25 18.77
C PRO A 561 -8.52 -45.69 18.42
N TRP A 562 -8.08 -45.95 17.18
CA TRP A 562 -7.58 -47.27 16.76
C TRP A 562 -6.20 -47.60 17.31
N TYR A 563 -5.33 -46.60 17.46
CA TYR A 563 -4.01 -46.78 18.07
C TYR A 563 -4.17 -47.06 19.57
N ILE A 564 -5.06 -46.32 20.24
CA ILE A 564 -5.42 -46.57 21.65
C ILE A 564 -6.04 -47.95 21.81
N PHE A 565 -6.93 -48.36 20.90
CA PHE A 565 -7.54 -49.70 20.91
C PHE A 565 -6.52 -50.83 20.75
N GLN A 566 -5.58 -50.73 19.80
CA GLN A 566 -4.52 -51.72 19.62
C GLN A 566 -3.62 -51.88 20.86
N ASN A 567 -3.41 -50.79 21.60
CA ASN A 567 -2.54 -50.80 22.78
C ASN A 567 -3.29 -51.20 24.07
N THR A 568 -4.62 -51.05 24.10
CA THR A 568 -5.45 -51.25 25.30
C THR A 568 -6.22 -52.57 25.29
N TYR A 569 -6.65 -53.09 24.13
CA TYR A 569 -7.55 -54.24 24.03
C TYR A 569 -7.03 -55.31 23.06
N LYS A 570 -7.25 -56.59 23.40
CA LYS A 570 -6.94 -57.73 22.54
C LYS A 570 -8.21 -58.44 22.07
N VAL A 571 -8.12 -59.10 20.91
CA VAL A 571 -9.22 -59.94 20.38
C VAL A 571 -9.50 -61.06 21.39
N GLY A 572 -10.71 -61.11 21.91
CA GLY A 572 -11.13 -62.01 23.00
C GLY A 572 -11.46 -61.31 24.32
N ASP A 573 -11.14 -60.03 24.49
CA ASP A 573 -11.48 -59.29 25.70
C ASP A 573 -12.98 -58.98 25.78
N VAL A 574 -13.47 -58.96 27.03
CA VAL A 574 -14.86 -58.63 27.37
C VAL A 574 -14.92 -57.17 27.78
N VAL A 575 -15.70 -56.38 27.06
CA VAL A 575 -15.79 -54.92 27.22
C VAL A 575 -17.25 -54.49 27.33
N ASP A 576 -17.50 -53.47 28.14
CA ASP A 576 -18.82 -52.84 28.20
C ASP A 576 -18.98 -51.85 27.06
N ALA A 577 -20.00 -52.04 26.24
CA ALA A 577 -20.30 -51.19 25.08
C ALA A 577 -21.72 -50.62 25.19
N THR A 578 -21.92 -49.39 24.71
CA THR A 578 -23.24 -48.75 24.71
C THR A 578 -23.85 -48.81 23.31
N VAL A 579 -25.07 -49.29 23.16
CA VAL A 579 -25.72 -49.43 21.85
C VAL A 579 -26.09 -48.05 21.29
N VAL A 580 -25.46 -47.61 20.21
CA VAL A 580 -25.69 -46.29 19.60
C VAL A 580 -26.73 -46.33 18.50
N SER A 581 -26.82 -47.44 17.75
CA SER A 581 -27.83 -47.60 16.71
C SER A 581 -28.14 -49.06 16.41
N ILE A 582 -29.38 -49.35 16.01
CA ILE A 582 -29.84 -50.70 15.69
C ILE A 582 -30.37 -50.70 14.26
N MET A 583 -29.85 -51.62 13.44
CA MET A 583 -30.24 -51.82 12.04
C MET A 583 -30.77 -53.26 11.86
N PRO A 584 -31.54 -53.55 10.78
CA PRO A 584 -32.16 -54.86 10.61
C PRO A 584 -31.18 -56.05 10.60
N PHE A 585 -29.92 -55.82 10.26
CA PHE A 585 -28.87 -56.84 10.18
C PHE A 585 -27.91 -56.87 11.38
N GLY A 586 -28.04 -55.95 12.35
CA GLY A 586 -27.17 -55.91 13.54
C GLY A 586 -27.31 -54.64 14.38
N ALA A 587 -26.69 -54.65 15.56
CA ALA A 587 -26.62 -53.50 16.46
C ALA A 587 -25.19 -52.93 16.50
N PHE A 588 -25.05 -51.61 16.44
CA PHE A 588 -23.77 -50.91 16.60
C PHE A 588 -23.63 -50.48 18.05
N ALA A 589 -22.56 -50.94 18.70
CA ALA A 589 -22.24 -50.61 20.07
C ALA A 589 -20.89 -49.87 20.14
N GLU A 590 -20.88 -48.74 20.84
CA GLU A 590 -19.71 -47.91 21.08
C GLU A 590 -18.98 -48.43 22.32
N ILE A 591 -17.73 -48.84 22.14
CA ILE A 591 -16.87 -49.38 23.20
C ILE A 591 -16.05 -48.25 23.84
N MET A 592 -15.59 -47.32 23.01
CA MET A 592 -14.83 -46.13 23.36
C MET A 592 -15.29 -44.95 22.50
N PRO A 593 -15.05 -43.70 22.95
CA PRO A 593 -15.42 -42.51 22.18
C PRO A 593 -14.92 -42.60 20.74
N ASP A 594 -15.85 -42.52 19.78
CA ASP A 594 -15.58 -42.60 18.33
C ASP A 594 -15.10 -43.97 17.78
N LEU A 595 -15.26 -45.06 18.56
CA LEU A 595 -14.95 -46.44 18.15
C LEU A 595 -16.19 -47.35 18.23
N ASP A 596 -16.79 -47.63 17.07
CA ASP A 596 -18.01 -48.43 16.92
C ASP A 596 -17.70 -49.88 16.54
N GLY A 597 -18.36 -50.83 17.20
CA GLY A 597 -18.36 -52.25 16.83
C GLY A 597 -19.73 -52.77 16.44
N LEU A 598 -19.76 -53.71 15.50
CA LEU A 598 -20.99 -54.32 14.98
C LEU A 598 -21.25 -55.66 15.66
N ILE A 599 -22.46 -55.80 16.23
CA ILE A 599 -23.01 -57.05 16.74
C ILE A 599 -24.00 -57.58 15.70
N HIS A 600 -23.63 -58.66 15.01
CA HIS A 600 -24.51 -59.27 14.00
C HIS A 600 -25.73 -59.91 14.67
N ILE A 601 -26.90 -59.93 14.01
CA ILE A 601 -28.14 -60.49 14.57
C ILE A 601 -28.00 -61.91 15.15
N SER A 602 -27.13 -62.73 14.55
CA SER A 602 -26.85 -64.11 14.98
C SER A 602 -25.96 -64.23 16.23
N GLN A 603 -25.41 -63.11 16.70
CA GLN A 603 -24.48 -63.02 17.84
C GLN A 603 -25.09 -62.29 19.04
N ILE A 604 -26.39 -61.97 18.99
CA ILE A 604 -27.15 -61.26 20.03
C ILE A 604 -27.79 -62.23 21.04
N SER A 605 -28.23 -63.42 20.61
CA SER A 605 -28.89 -64.41 21.48
C SER A 605 -28.87 -65.82 20.85
N ASP A 606 -28.99 -66.88 21.68
CA ASP A 606 -29.04 -68.29 21.22
C ASP A 606 -30.36 -68.71 20.56
N LYS A 607 -31.42 -67.88 20.67
CA LYS A 607 -32.70 -68.11 19.98
C LYS A 607 -32.77 -67.28 18.70
N PRO A 608 -33.37 -67.78 17.59
CA PRO A 608 -33.46 -67.01 16.35
C PRO A 608 -34.34 -65.76 16.55
N VAL A 609 -33.70 -64.59 16.50
CA VAL A 609 -34.37 -63.29 16.61
C VAL A 609 -34.53 -62.69 15.21
N ALA A 610 -35.77 -62.41 14.80
CA ALA A 610 -36.08 -61.86 13.48
C ALA A 610 -35.73 -60.37 13.32
N ASN A 611 -35.64 -59.62 14.43
CA ASN A 611 -35.23 -58.21 14.44
C ASN A 611 -34.48 -57.87 15.73
N PRO A 612 -33.27 -57.27 15.66
CA PRO A 612 -32.46 -56.94 16.84
C PRO A 612 -33.08 -55.87 17.76
N ALA A 613 -34.05 -55.08 17.25
CA ALA A 613 -34.77 -54.06 17.99
C ALA A 613 -35.77 -54.60 19.03
N SER A 614 -36.06 -55.92 19.04
CA SER A 614 -36.94 -56.53 20.05
C SER A 614 -36.20 -56.90 21.34
N VAL A 615 -34.87 -56.95 21.32
CA VAL A 615 -34.04 -57.42 22.45
C VAL A 615 -33.17 -56.32 23.04
N LEU A 616 -32.71 -55.36 22.22
CA LEU A 616 -31.85 -54.26 22.64
C LEU A 616 -32.51 -52.91 22.39
N LYS A 617 -32.35 -51.95 23.30
CA LYS A 617 -32.73 -50.55 23.07
C LYS A 617 -31.51 -49.69 22.78
N VAL A 618 -31.70 -48.65 21.97
CA VAL A 618 -30.68 -47.63 21.73
C VAL A 618 -30.39 -46.91 23.05
N GLY A 619 -29.13 -46.94 23.49
CA GLY A 619 -28.66 -46.40 24.77
C GLY A 619 -28.38 -47.43 25.87
N ASP A 620 -28.70 -48.72 25.65
CA ASP A 620 -28.40 -49.76 26.63
C ASP A 620 -26.89 -50.06 26.70
N LYS A 621 -26.39 -50.25 27.93
CA LYS A 621 -25.02 -50.75 28.18
C LYS A 621 -25.05 -52.27 28.16
N VAL A 622 -24.30 -52.87 27.26
CA VAL A 622 -24.20 -54.32 27.07
C VAL A 622 -22.75 -54.77 27.16
N THR A 623 -22.51 -55.86 27.88
CA THR A 623 -21.20 -56.49 27.95
C THR A 623 -21.02 -57.39 26.74
N VAL A 624 -19.96 -57.14 25.97
CA VAL A 624 -19.71 -57.78 24.66
C VAL A 624 -18.28 -58.28 24.58
N LYS A 625 -18.06 -59.40 23.90
CA LYS A 625 -16.73 -59.95 23.62
C LYS A 625 -16.28 -59.57 22.22
N ILE A 626 -15.03 -59.13 22.07
CA ILE A 626 -14.44 -58.79 20.77
C ILE A 626 -14.07 -60.07 20.04
N THR A 627 -14.76 -60.38 18.94
CA THR A 627 -14.54 -61.63 18.19
C THR A 627 -13.54 -61.48 17.05
N ALA A 628 -13.56 -60.32 16.39
CA ALA A 628 -12.60 -60.00 15.34
C ALA A 628 -12.39 -58.49 15.22
N ALA A 629 -11.15 -58.07 15.02
CA ALA A 629 -10.79 -56.70 14.73
C ALA A 629 -10.11 -56.63 13.36
N ASP A 630 -10.77 -55.98 12.39
CA ASP A 630 -10.23 -55.71 11.06
C ASP A 630 -9.67 -54.28 11.04
N VAL A 631 -8.34 -54.18 11.15
CA VAL A 631 -7.59 -52.92 11.25
C VAL A 631 -7.58 -52.18 9.91
N GLU A 632 -7.57 -52.88 8.78
CA GLU A 632 -7.52 -52.25 7.45
C GLU A 632 -8.86 -51.61 7.10
N ARG A 633 -9.97 -52.23 7.49
CA ARG A 633 -11.33 -51.71 7.22
C ARG A 633 -11.90 -50.89 8.38
N ARG A 634 -11.17 -50.71 9.47
CA ARG A 634 -11.63 -50.06 10.72
C ARG A 634 -12.98 -50.61 11.18
N ARG A 635 -13.10 -51.94 11.28
CA ARG A 635 -14.33 -52.63 11.73
C ARG A 635 -14.06 -53.57 12.89
N LEU A 636 -14.83 -53.42 13.97
CA LEU A 636 -14.85 -54.35 15.10
C LEU A 636 -16.10 -55.21 15.04
N SER A 637 -15.93 -56.53 15.15
CA SER A 637 -17.04 -57.48 15.30
C SER A 637 -17.15 -57.88 16.76
N LEU A 638 -18.35 -57.77 17.29
CA LEU A 638 -18.68 -57.99 18.70
C LEU A 638 -19.71 -59.11 18.82
N SER A 639 -19.63 -59.89 19.91
CA SER A 639 -20.60 -60.94 20.21
C SER A 639 -21.01 -60.92 21.68
N ILE A 640 -22.33 -61.00 21.91
CA ILE A 640 -22.93 -61.22 23.24
C ILE A 640 -23.01 -62.73 23.52
N ARG A 641 -23.22 -63.53 22.47
CA ARG A 641 -23.37 -65.00 22.54
C ARG A 641 -22.13 -65.74 23.07
N ALA A 642 -20.93 -65.25 22.75
CA ALA A 642 -19.69 -65.88 23.22
C ALA A 642 -19.48 -65.85 24.74
N LEU A 643 -20.27 -65.05 25.48
CA LEU A 643 -20.32 -65.06 26.94
C LEU A 643 -21.27 -66.12 27.51
N LEU A 644 -22.32 -66.50 26.77
CA LEU A 644 -23.30 -67.52 27.15
C LEU A 644 -22.78 -68.95 26.93
N GLU A 645 -21.95 -69.18 25.90
CA GLU A 645 -21.32 -70.49 25.67
C GLU A 645 -20.20 -70.82 26.70
N ASN A 646 -19.60 -69.83 27.37
CA ASN A 646 -18.60 -70.07 28.42
C ASN A 646 -19.21 -70.38 29.80
N THR A 647 -20.52 -70.23 29.97
CA THR A 647 -21.22 -70.60 31.22
C THR A 647 -21.53 -72.10 31.32
N ASP A 648 -21.46 -72.85 30.23
CA ASP A 648 -21.83 -74.29 30.20
C ASP A 648 -20.64 -75.26 30.35
N GLU A 649 -19.38 -74.79 30.39
CA GLU A 649 -18.19 -75.64 30.58
C GLU A 649 -17.60 -75.62 32.01
N VAL A 650 -18.25 -74.96 32.98
CA VAL A 650 -17.76 -74.93 34.38
C VAL A 650 -18.87 -75.34 35.36
N VAL A 651 -19.34 -76.57 35.26
CA VAL A 651 -20.00 -77.27 36.36
C VAL A 651 -19.37 -78.66 36.53
N GLU A 652 -18.30 -78.74 37.32
CA GLU A 652 -18.05 -79.81 38.30
C GLU A 652 -16.75 -79.53 39.06
N GLU A 653 -16.88 -78.96 40.25
CA GLU A 653 -16.36 -79.53 41.51
C GLU A 653 -16.53 -78.48 42.62
N ALA A 654 -17.60 -78.65 43.42
CA ALA A 654 -17.54 -78.28 44.82
C ALA A 654 -16.69 -79.35 45.54
N PRO A 655 -15.92 -78.97 46.57
CA PRO A 655 -16.48 -79.22 47.90
C PRO A 655 -16.19 -78.16 48.97
N ALA A 656 -17.19 -78.04 49.85
CA ALA A 656 -17.16 -78.00 51.32
C ALA A 656 -16.47 -76.87 52.11
N GLU A 657 -17.29 -76.23 52.96
CA GLU A 657 -17.08 -75.73 54.35
C GLU A 657 -15.84 -74.84 54.62
N ALA A 658 -15.92 -73.71 55.31
CA ALA A 658 -16.50 -73.48 56.63
C ALA A 658 -16.56 -71.97 56.98
N ALA A 659 -17.41 -71.63 57.93
CA ALA A 659 -17.70 -70.30 58.46
C ALA A 659 -16.62 -69.77 59.43
N GLU A 660 -16.61 -68.45 59.63
CA GLU A 660 -16.58 -67.71 60.92
C GLU A 660 -16.24 -66.24 60.61
N ALA A 661 -17.16 -65.30 60.82
CA ALA A 661 -17.43 -64.58 62.06
C ALA A 661 -16.45 -63.41 62.32
N THR A 662 -16.97 -62.37 62.99
CA THR A 662 -16.35 -61.08 63.42
C THR A 662 -16.45 -59.98 62.34
N ASP A 663 -17.17 -58.86 62.51
CA ASP A 663 -17.45 -57.99 63.67
C ASP A 663 -16.19 -57.32 64.27
N ALA A 664 -16.26 -55.98 64.44
CA ALA A 664 -15.24 -55.04 64.95
C ALA A 664 -14.06 -54.74 63.98
N GLU A 665 -13.57 -53.51 63.80
CA GLU A 665 -13.79 -52.18 64.39
C GLU A 665 -13.24 -51.12 63.42
#